data_AF-A0A0N5B808-F1
#
_entry.id   AF-A0A0N5B808-F1
#
_cell.length_a   1.000
_cell.length_b   1.000
_cell.length_c   1.000
_cell.angle_alpha   90.00
_cell.angle_beta   90.00
_cell.angle_gamma   90.00
#
_symmetry.space_group_name_H-M   'P 1'
#
loop_
_entity.id
_entity.type
_entity.pdbx_description
1 polymer ?
#
loop_
_entity_poly.entity_id
_entity_poly.type
_entity_poly.pdbx_seq_one_letter_code
_entity_poly.pdbx_strand_id
1 'polypeptide(L)'
;MNSWLKNIHGQIQEFAQDVLNEATVDSVDAEAEVTVLKQKLADAELRLSSEQVKIAQLEAKLIGLSDQANASEDSSENIKAKYKSILSLKEKEISNLKNENEKLKEELLVMEPSTDFKGKDNINNSSIVQDLKTKLQKYKKELAEVKKVMISKENNDEMITKKELEDKIREIKEIHSAEIAALMMTQEQNLENLKNEYEEMLGNSSNVNNDNKYKERVHELEEKIKTFESQSYRIGDFTDKNDEIIKKLEEDNDMLSENLVNLKSQLDNKEKIIQNLNDDNELQKTALEAMKKHLENINKESLDNIKELKDSFEKDLLNKVAENEKLLIEIQNTVQDKHLVEEKMEKMKETHISELNSMNERVQELLNRLEISEKIVQETKNRFDNDNDCREMVDKNQYDILLEKYNGILLSLEQARRVGVEENERTNELHSRCDKLNASLLLFQANSQKQEEENKNLLQKLNDLSGDFDVLRNGLERTKEVHRLENLRWMEEKEELLKKLEDSTSISLKESTDEIEELREKLKSAQEEVDNLKRMRMSPVNHGKDSDGESNNGWRRLGDEHHEIMSVKTGSEVESTEVNDTEGIVAAMNVELQEQKVINNDLQLKVIDLERIISEKDKEISEKDETHNIEIEASNDELVKWKDLAETLRIKFEEAKKNENQLLEKVNMIESQINANNEKHPSMTADETESLKARLLELEEEKMKILDNESELKQEVELLKEELEEMRRKNQVNNEDFKNEKDAIQQSLNESAKKIIDLENFLASKHQESQNYYNKIQELIQELSNKDEVIRKQENSYKELHVQMCYLEEEKCKYQSELGRLKEHLVTVEEQTTAEQIAAEDRETELRRRINELEKIKLESTDNVAEVQDELNRKIHDLATEIEILKEHKNILENELLGKTGELEGANINLKTLQSALQDLTEDQEIEIRKYKDQINRLEDQIKNLHLTVDEVNKNKLALEAEQREFNGIIVELKKQLEDRNQDITDLEMQLQDIHNEKEKQSNLSHRSVHSSHGDLGSFNAPSSYKIDDNILRQLFLSYFLAEEDKKPEIAVLLSSILNYSSEDREKISNHAMALNNQKRGWIASILTSPNQSSSTGQPTPTNISLTEQFVRFLENESKVKKNSIAISEMNNERSEAQLDMGF
;
A
#
# COMPACT_ATOMS: atom_id res chain seq x y z
N MET A 1 -87.34 12.89 -15.84
CA MET A 1 -86.89 13.57 -14.61
C MET A 1 -86.66 12.60 -13.44
N ASN A 2 -87.60 11.70 -13.09
CA ASN A 2 -87.41 10.80 -11.93
C ASN A 2 -86.22 9.83 -12.01
N SER A 3 -85.85 9.35 -13.21
CA SER A 3 -84.67 8.49 -13.37
C SER A 3 -83.35 9.25 -13.20
N TRP A 4 -83.31 10.53 -13.57
CA TRP A 4 -82.13 11.38 -13.42
C TRP A 4 -81.90 11.78 -11.95
N LEU A 5 -82.99 12.08 -11.22
CA LEU A 5 -82.91 12.36 -9.77
C LEU A 5 -82.51 11.13 -8.94
N LYS A 6 -82.94 9.92 -9.34
CA LYS A 6 -82.47 8.68 -8.70
C LYS A 6 -80.99 8.42 -8.94
N ASN A 7 -80.49 8.75 -10.13
CA ASN A 7 -79.08 8.56 -10.45
C ASN A 7 -78.18 9.53 -9.66
N ILE A 8 -78.58 10.80 -9.54
CA ILE A 8 -77.86 11.77 -8.72
C ILE A 8 -77.92 11.40 -7.24
N HIS A 9 -79.06 10.88 -6.76
CA HIS A 9 -79.16 10.42 -5.37
C HIS A 9 -78.25 9.21 -5.09
N GLY A 10 -78.16 8.27 -6.03
CA GLY A 10 -77.23 7.14 -5.96
C GLY A 10 -75.77 7.60 -5.94
N GLN A 11 -75.40 8.53 -6.82
CA GLN A 11 -74.03 9.07 -6.87
C GLN A 11 -73.65 9.89 -5.63
N ILE A 12 -74.59 10.63 -5.04
CA ILE A 12 -74.36 11.34 -3.78
C ILE A 12 -74.23 10.35 -2.62
N GLN A 13 -74.95 9.23 -2.66
CA GLN A 13 -74.91 8.22 -1.61
C GLN A 13 -73.64 7.34 -1.72
N GLU A 14 -73.18 7.01 -2.92
CA GLU A 14 -71.86 6.42 -3.15
C GLU A 14 -70.76 7.37 -2.71
N PHE A 15 -70.80 8.64 -3.10
CA PHE A 15 -69.80 9.61 -2.68
C PHE A 15 -69.76 9.81 -1.16
N ALA A 16 -70.91 9.85 -0.49
CA ALA A 16 -70.95 9.93 0.97
C ALA A 16 -70.43 8.66 1.65
N GLN A 17 -70.62 7.49 1.04
CA GLN A 17 -70.13 6.21 1.56
C GLN A 17 -68.61 6.07 1.34
N ASP A 18 -68.11 6.53 0.20
CA ASP A 18 -66.67 6.54 -0.12
C ASP A 18 -65.92 7.50 0.80
N VAL A 19 -66.44 8.71 1.06
CA VAL A 19 -65.82 9.66 2.00
C VAL A 19 -65.84 9.14 3.45
N LEU A 20 -66.87 8.37 3.84
CA LEU A 20 -66.93 7.74 5.16
C LEU A 20 -66.00 6.52 5.30
N ASN A 21 -65.82 5.77 4.22
CA ASN A 21 -64.88 4.65 4.18
C ASN A 21 -63.42 5.15 4.12
N GLU A 22 -63.14 6.21 3.37
CA GLU A 22 -61.82 6.85 3.29
C GLU A 22 -61.41 7.44 4.65
N ALA A 23 -62.33 8.10 5.37
CA ALA A 23 -62.07 8.63 6.71
C ALA A 23 -61.94 7.56 7.82
N THR A 24 -62.26 6.28 7.54
CA THR A 24 -62.14 5.18 8.52
C THR A 24 -60.95 4.25 8.25
N VAL A 25 -60.28 4.37 7.10
CA VAL A 25 -59.12 3.53 6.73
C VAL A 25 -57.78 4.13 7.17
N ASP A 26 -57.74 5.43 7.50
CA ASP A 26 -56.55 6.10 8.04
C ASP A 26 -56.20 5.73 9.51
N SER A 27 -56.91 4.80 10.14
CA SER A 27 -56.44 4.17 11.38
C SER A 27 -55.49 3.01 11.07
N VAL A 28 -54.44 3.29 10.30
CA VAL A 28 -53.30 2.37 10.20
C VAL A 28 -52.67 2.31 11.58
N ASP A 29 -52.40 1.08 12.03
CA ASP A 29 -51.88 0.78 13.36
C ASP A 29 -50.60 1.59 13.60
N ALA A 30 -50.74 2.71 14.32
CA ALA A 30 -49.67 3.69 14.51
C ALA A 30 -48.41 3.05 15.10
N GLU A 31 -48.56 1.91 15.75
CA GLU A 31 -47.49 1.12 16.35
C GLU A 31 -46.59 0.42 15.31
N ALA A 32 -47.15 0.00 14.16
CA ALA A 32 -46.41 -0.58 13.04
C ALA A 32 -45.63 0.49 12.25
N GLU A 33 -46.23 1.66 12.04
CA GLU A 33 -45.55 2.78 11.39
C GLU A 33 -44.41 3.33 12.28
N VAL A 34 -44.65 3.42 13.60
CA VAL A 34 -43.63 3.80 14.58
C VAL A 34 -42.47 2.79 14.62
N THR A 35 -42.72 1.48 14.46
CA THR A 35 -41.63 0.49 14.44
C THR A 35 -40.77 0.57 13.18
N VAL A 36 -41.37 0.78 12.00
CA VAL A 36 -40.61 1.00 10.76
C VAL A 36 -39.81 2.31 10.80
N LEU A 37 -40.40 3.38 11.35
CA LEU A 37 -39.70 4.65 11.53
C LEU A 37 -38.55 4.53 12.55
N LYS A 38 -38.73 3.76 13.63
CA LYS A 38 -37.64 3.44 14.57
C LYS A 38 -36.51 2.65 13.93
N GLN A 39 -36.81 1.67 13.08
CA GLN A 39 -35.77 0.92 12.36
C GLN A 39 -35.01 1.82 11.38
N LYS A 40 -35.71 2.66 10.61
CA LYS A 40 -35.07 3.63 9.71
C LYS A 40 -34.24 4.67 10.44
N LEU A 41 -34.69 5.10 11.63
CA LEU A 41 -33.92 5.98 12.51
C LEU A 41 -32.63 5.28 12.96
N ALA A 42 -32.72 4.04 13.43
CA ALA A 42 -31.55 3.26 13.86
C ALA A 42 -30.53 3.03 12.72
N ASP A 43 -31.00 2.72 11.51
CA ASP A 43 -30.13 2.55 10.34
C ASP A 43 -29.47 3.88 9.92
N ALA A 44 -30.19 5.00 10.05
CA ALA A 44 -29.65 6.33 9.77
C ALA A 44 -28.62 6.77 10.84
N GLU A 45 -28.87 6.47 12.12
CA GLU A 45 -27.95 6.71 13.23
C GLU A 45 -26.67 5.88 13.08
N LEU A 46 -26.77 4.61 12.66
CA LEU A 46 -25.62 3.75 12.38
C LEU A 46 -24.76 4.32 11.25
N ARG A 47 -25.38 4.78 10.16
CA ARG A 47 -24.67 5.42 9.04
C ARG A 47 -24.01 6.72 9.45
N LEU A 48 -24.72 7.56 10.21
CA LEU A 48 -24.18 8.82 10.74
C LEU A 48 -22.95 8.57 11.63
N SER A 49 -23.02 7.57 12.51
CA SER A 49 -21.88 7.18 13.36
C SER A 49 -20.69 6.70 12.52
N SER A 50 -20.92 5.90 11.48
CA SER A 50 -19.84 5.44 10.59
C SER A 50 -19.16 6.58 9.82
N GLU A 51 -19.94 7.56 9.34
CA GLU A 51 -19.39 8.75 8.66
C GLU A 51 -18.67 9.69 9.65
N GLN A 52 -19.16 9.83 10.89
CA GLN A 52 -18.47 10.59 11.93
C GLN A 52 -17.11 9.98 12.26
N VAL A 53 -17.00 8.66 12.36
CA VAL A 53 -15.71 7.97 12.55
C VAL A 53 -14.78 8.21 11.37
N LYS A 54 -15.30 8.18 10.14
CA LYS A 54 -14.51 8.43 8.93
C LYS A 54 -14.03 9.88 8.83
N ILE A 55 -14.86 10.84 9.20
CA ILE A 55 -14.48 12.26 9.29
C ILE A 55 -13.37 12.42 10.34
N ALA A 56 -13.51 11.84 11.53
CA ALA A 56 -12.47 11.90 12.56
C ALA A 56 -11.14 11.27 12.10
N GLN A 57 -11.19 10.18 11.34
CA GLN A 57 -10.00 9.56 10.74
C GLN A 57 -9.34 10.47 9.69
N LEU A 58 -10.13 11.12 8.83
CA LEU A 58 -9.62 12.06 7.84
C LEU A 58 -9.04 13.32 8.48
N GLU A 59 -9.67 13.84 9.53
CA GLU A 59 -9.16 14.96 10.32
C GLU A 59 -7.84 14.61 11.00
N ALA A 60 -7.74 13.43 11.64
CA ALA A 60 -6.49 12.96 12.23
C ALA A 60 -5.37 12.82 11.18
N LYS A 61 -5.71 12.32 9.98
CA LYS A 61 -4.76 12.22 8.87
C LYS A 61 -4.32 13.59 8.34
N LEU A 62 -5.23 14.54 8.27
CA LEU A 62 -4.95 15.92 7.83
C LEU A 62 -4.04 16.63 8.84
N ILE A 63 -4.27 16.45 10.13
CA ILE A 63 -3.39 16.95 11.20
C ILE A 63 -2.01 16.32 11.09
N GLY A 64 -1.92 14.99 10.94
CA GLY A 64 -0.63 14.30 10.79
C GLY A 64 0.16 14.77 9.56
N LEU A 65 -0.51 15.00 8.43
CA LEU A 65 0.14 15.57 7.23
C LEU A 65 0.56 17.03 7.42
N SER A 66 -0.23 17.82 8.14
CA SER A 66 0.10 19.20 8.49
C SER A 66 1.33 19.27 9.40
N ASP A 67 1.39 18.42 10.42
CA ASP A 67 2.54 18.34 11.35
C ASP A 67 3.79 17.87 10.62
N GLN A 68 3.67 16.90 9.70
CA GLN A 68 4.78 16.47 8.85
C GLN A 68 5.28 17.58 7.92
N ALA A 69 4.38 18.38 7.34
CA ALA A 69 4.73 19.52 6.51
C ALA A 69 5.46 20.60 7.32
N ASN A 70 4.95 20.93 8.52
CA ASN A 70 5.58 21.88 9.44
C ASN A 70 6.97 21.42 9.89
N ALA A 71 7.12 20.14 10.27
CA ALA A 71 8.42 19.58 10.65
C ALA A 71 9.43 19.59 9.48
N SER A 72 8.96 19.36 8.26
CA SER A 72 9.79 19.48 7.05
C SER A 72 10.21 20.92 6.78
N GLU A 73 9.33 21.89 7.02
CA GLU A 73 9.61 23.32 6.86
C GLU A 73 10.65 23.78 7.90
N ASP A 74 10.48 23.42 9.17
CA ASP A 74 11.43 23.71 10.25
C ASP A 74 12.82 23.10 9.97
N SER A 75 12.86 21.86 9.47
CA SER A 75 14.11 21.21 9.03
C SER A 75 14.77 21.99 7.89
N SER A 76 14.00 22.45 6.90
CA SER A 76 14.48 23.26 5.78
C SER A 76 15.01 24.62 6.24
N GLU A 77 14.32 25.31 7.15
CA GLU A 77 14.78 26.56 7.75
C GLU A 77 16.06 26.37 8.55
N ASN A 78 16.17 25.29 9.32
CA ASN A 78 17.37 24.97 10.09
C ASN A 78 18.56 24.67 9.16
N ILE A 79 18.34 23.92 8.07
CA ILE A 79 19.35 23.69 7.03
C ILE A 79 19.77 25.02 6.38
N LYS A 80 18.83 25.91 6.03
CA LYS A 80 19.15 27.24 5.49
C LYS A 80 19.94 28.09 6.48
N ALA A 81 19.59 28.07 7.76
CA ALA A 81 20.31 28.77 8.81
C ALA A 81 21.74 28.25 8.97
N LYS A 82 21.94 26.92 8.94
CA LYS A 82 23.26 26.28 8.95
C LYS A 82 24.11 26.70 7.75
N TYR A 83 23.55 26.65 6.54
CA TYR A 83 24.27 27.09 5.33
C TYR A 83 24.65 28.58 5.40
N LYS A 84 23.75 29.44 5.90
CA LYS A 84 24.03 30.87 6.08
C LYS A 84 25.13 31.11 7.12
N SER A 85 25.15 30.35 8.21
CA SER A 85 26.21 30.39 9.23
C SER A 85 27.56 29.94 8.66
N ILE A 86 27.58 28.83 7.92
CA ILE A 86 28.79 28.33 7.24
C ILE A 86 29.32 29.35 6.24
N LEU A 87 28.46 29.97 5.43
CA LEU A 87 28.84 31.03 4.50
C LEU A 87 29.45 32.23 5.22
N SER A 88 28.82 32.71 6.30
CA SER A 88 29.34 33.81 7.12
C SER A 88 30.71 33.47 7.75
N LEU A 89 30.88 32.24 8.25
CA LEU A 89 32.18 31.77 8.77
C LEU A 89 33.24 31.74 7.68
N LYS A 90 32.91 31.26 6.48
CA LYS A 90 33.83 31.24 5.33
C LYS A 90 34.18 32.64 4.84
N GLU A 91 33.23 33.56 4.82
CA GLU A 91 33.49 34.97 4.51
C GLU A 91 34.42 35.62 5.55
N LYS A 92 34.24 35.31 6.83
CA LYS A 92 35.12 35.79 7.91
C LYS A 92 36.51 35.16 7.84
N GLU A 93 36.63 33.87 7.52
CA GLU A 93 37.91 33.19 7.29
C GLU A 93 38.66 33.82 6.10
N ILE A 94 37.97 34.06 4.99
CA ILE A 94 38.54 34.75 3.82
C ILE A 94 39.00 36.16 4.20
N SER A 95 38.21 36.91 4.98
CA SER A 95 38.58 38.24 5.46
C SER A 95 39.82 38.21 6.37
N ASN A 96 39.90 37.25 7.29
CA ASN A 96 41.05 37.07 8.18
C ASN A 96 42.32 36.71 7.39
N LEU A 97 42.23 35.76 6.46
CA LEU A 97 43.36 35.39 5.59
C LEU A 97 43.82 36.55 4.70
N LYS A 98 42.89 37.42 4.30
CA LYS A 98 43.21 38.64 3.55
C LYS A 98 43.95 39.66 4.42
N ASN A 99 43.50 39.87 5.65
CA ASN A 99 44.14 40.78 6.61
C ASN A 99 45.51 40.23 7.06
N GLU A 100 45.65 38.92 7.26
CA GLU A 100 46.93 38.29 7.59
C GLU A 100 47.92 38.40 6.42
N ASN A 101 47.46 38.23 5.18
CA ASN A 101 48.28 38.51 4.00
C ASN A 101 48.71 39.98 3.93
N GLU A 102 47.83 40.93 4.24
CA GLU A 102 48.20 42.35 4.28
C GLU A 102 49.20 42.65 5.41
N LYS A 103 49.01 42.05 6.59
CA LYS A 103 49.93 42.22 7.73
C LYS A 103 51.29 41.59 7.48
N LEU A 104 51.35 40.39 6.89
CA LEU A 104 52.61 39.77 6.48
C LEU A 104 53.30 40.60 5.40
N LYS A 105 52.54 41.22 4.49
CA LYS A 105 53.08 42.15 3.48
C LYS A 105 53.64 43.43 4.10
N GLU A 106 53.03 43.95 5.17
CA GLU A 106 53.55 45.08 5.95
C GLU A 106 54.76 44.70 6.82
N GLU A 107 54.75 43.54 7.47
CA GLU A 107 55.85 43.05 8.31
C GLU A 107 57.11 42.71 7.49
N LEU A 108 56.92 42.19 6.27
CA LEU A 108 58.00 41.99 5.30
C LEU A 108 58.56 43.33 4.77
N LEU A 109 57.78 44.41 4.84
CA LEU A 109 58.21 45.76 4.49
C LEU A 109 59.04 46.43 5.62
N VAL A 110 58.96 45.92 6.85
CA VAL A 110 59.60 46.52 8.06
C VAL A 110 60.85 45.75 8.50
N MET A 111 61.05 44.52 8.07
CA MET A 111 62.29 43.78 8.32
C MET A 111 63.39 44.15 7.31
N GLU A 112 63.96 45.35 7.46
CA GLU A 112 65.29 45.67 6.93
C GLU A 112 66.34 44.72 7.53
N PRO A 113 67.17 44.04 6.72
CA PRO A 113 68.34 43.34 7.23
C PRO A 113 69.44 44.36 7.55
N SER A 114 69.51 44.75 8.83
CA SER A 114 70.68 45.42 9.40
C SER A 114 71.93 44.60 9.13
N THR A 115 72.77 45.09 8.22
CA THR A 115 74.03 44.50 7.80
C THR A 115 75.17 45.09 8.62
N ASP A 116 75.50 44.45 9.73
CA ASP A 116 76.83 44.61 10.33
C ASP A 116 77.16 43.40 11.19
N PHE A 117 77.83 42.40 10.62
CA PHE A 117 78.83 41.59 11.31
C PHE A 117 79.65 40.76 10.30
N LYS A 118 80.86 41.21 10.02
CA LYS A 118 81.92 40.42 9.39
C LYS A 118 82.37 39.32 10.36
N GLY A 119 82.14 38.06 10.01
CA GLY A 119 82.69 36.92 10.72
C GLY A 119 82.83 35.72 9.78
N LYS A 120 84.08 35.38 9.44
CA LYS A 120 84.46 34.14 8.76
C LYS A 120 83.99 32.94 9.59
N ASP A 121 83.39 31.95 8.93
CA ASP A 121 83.59 30.50 9.07
C ASP A 121 82.37 29.77 8.47
N ASN A 122 82.50 29.05 7.34
CA ASN A 122 82.93 27.65 7.18
C ASN A 122 81.74 26.66 7.14
N ILE A 123 81.60 25.97 5.99
CA ILE A 123 81.04 24.61 5.77
C ILE A 123 79.56 24.36 6.12
N ASN A 124 78.67 24.26 5.10
CA ASN A 124 77.77 23.09 4.89
C ASN A 124 76.74 23.18 3.73
N ASN A 125 76.68 24.26 2.94
CA ASN A 125 75.56 24.44 2.00
C ASN A 125 75.65 23.62 0.69
N SER A 126 76.75 22.93 0.40
CA SER A 126 76.88 22.13 -0.83
C SER A 126 76.10 20.81 -0.79
N SER A 127 75.87 20.22 0.38
CA SER A 127 75.19 18.91 0.50
C SER A 127 73.67 19.01 0.33
N ILE A 128 73.07 20.10 0.81
CA ILE A 128 71.61 20.31 0.78
C ILE A 128 71.15 20.66 -0.64
N VAL A 129 71.94 21.45 -1.35
CA VAL A 129 71.70 21.79 -2.76
C VAL A 129 71.79 20.54 -3.64
N GLN A 130 72.68 19.61 -3.31
CA GLN A 130 72.83 18.36 -4.04
C GLN A 130 71.67 17.40 -3.75
N ASP A 131 71.20 17.29 -2.50
CA ASP A 131 70.05 16.45 -2.14
C ASP A 131 68.72 16.96 -2.76
N LEU A 132 68.51 18.28 -2.78
CA LEU A 132 67.37 18.91 -3.45
C LEU A 132 67.41 18.70 -4.97
N LYS A 133 68.60 18.72 -5.58
CA LYS A 133 68.77 18.43 -7.02
C LYS A 133 68.43 16.98 -7.35
N THR A 134 68.78 16.04 -6.47
CA THR A 134 68.43 14.62 -6.63
C THR A 134 66.93 14.37 -6.47
N LYS A 135 66.26 15.03 -5.51
CA LYS A 135 64.80 14.96 -5.34
C LYS A 135 64.05 15.56 -6.53
N LEU A 136 64.53 16.69 -7.06
CA LEU A 136 63.93 17.33 -8.24
C LEU A 136 64.09 16.48 -9.52
N GLN A 137 65.20 15.76 -9.67
CA GLN A 137 65.36 14.76 -10.74
C GLN A 137 64.45 13.54 -10.55
N LYS A 138 64.21 13.10 -9.32
CA LYS A 138 63.27 12.01 -9.01
C LYS A 138 61.83 12.37 -9.39
N TYR A 139 61.36 13.56 -8.99
CA TYR A 139 60.02 14.02 -9.34
C TYR A 139 59.82 14.28 -10.83
N LYS A 140 60.86 14.74 -11.55
CA LYS A 140 60.80 14.84 -13.02
C LYS A 140 60.66 13.47 -13.69
N LYS A 141 61.26 12.42 -13.13
CA LYS A 141 61.16 11.06 -13.66
C LYS A 141 59.79 10.44 -13.38
N GLU A 142 59.24 10.66 -12.19
CA GLU A 142 57.88 10.23 -11.83
C GLU A 142 56.81 10.95 -12.67
N LEU A 143 56.96 12.25 -12.93
CA LEU A 143 56.08 13.00 -13.84
C LEU A 143 56.15 12.48 -15.29
N ALA A 144 57.34 12.08 -15.76
CA ALA A 144 57.49 11.50 -17.09
C ALA A 144 56.86 10.10 -17.21
N GLU A 145 56.90 9.30 -16.15
CA GLU A 145 56.22 8.00 -16.07
C GLU A 145 54.70 8.14 -16.00
N VAL A 146 54.17 9.08 -15.19
CA VAL A 146 52.73 9.37 -15.12
C VAL A 146 52.20 9.90 -16.46
N LYS A 147 52.96 10.76 -17.13
CA LYS A 147 52.60 11.27 -18.47
C LYS A 147 52.60 10.15 -19.52
N LYS A 148 53.49 9.15 -19.38
CA LYS A 148 53.52 7.97 -20.25
C LYS A 148 52.34 7.02 -19.99
N VAL A 149 51.91 6.89 -18.73
CA VAL A 149 50.72 6.11 -18.34
C VAL A 149 49.42 6.75 -18.83
N MET A 150 49.32 8.09 -18.81
CA MET A 150 48.17 8.81 -19.37
C MET A 150 48.07 8.64 -20.89
N ILE A 151 49.18 8.76 -21.62
CA ILE A 151 49.18 8.62 -23.08
C ILE A 151 48.92 7.16 -23.52
N SER A 152 49.23 6.17 -22.68
CA SER A 152 48.87 4.76 -22.95
C SER A 152 47.41 4.40 -22.66
N LYS A 153 46.66 5.25 -21.92
CA LYS A 153 45.23 5.02 -21.64
C LYS A 153 44.28 5.55 -22.72
N GLU A 154 44.76 6.39 -23.63
CA GLU A 154 43.95 6.90 -24.76
C GLU A 154 43.88 5.93 -25.96
N ASN A 155 44.58 4.79 -25.93
CA ASN A 155 44.80 3.95 -27.13
C ASN A 155 44.37 2.47 -27.01
N ASN A 156 43.34 2.12 -26.24
CA ASN A 156 42.77 0.75 -26.26
C ASN A 156 41.22 0.72 -26.32
N ASP A 157 40.69 0.53 -27.53
CA ASP A 157 39.76 -0.55 -27.99
C ASP A 157 38.47 -0.97 -27.24
N GLU A 158 37.94 -0.26 -26.25
CA GLU A 158 36.60 -0.60 -25.70
C GLU A 158 35.67 0.59 -25.47
N MET A 159 35.79 1.64 -26.28
CA MET A 159 34.80 2.72 -26.26
C MET A 159 33.70 2.42 -27.28
N ILE A 160 32.64 1.74 -26.84
CA ILE A 160 31.36 1.64 -27.58
C ILE A 160 31.04 3.03 -28.08
N THR A 161 31.06 3.19 -29.40
CA THR A 161 30.91 4.52 -29.98
C THR A 161 29.51 5.03 -29.64
N LYS A 162 29.37 6.32 -29.35
CA LYS A 162 28.07 6.96 -29.05
C LYS A 162 26.97 6.56 -30.05
N LYS A 163 27.36 6.30 -31.30
CA LYS A 163 26.51 5.81 -32.37
C LYS A 163 25.95 4.39 -32.13
N GLU A 164 26.74 3.46 -31.62
CA GLU A 164 26.26 2.10 -31.27
C GLU A 164 25.31 2.10 -30.07
N LEU A 165 25.49 3.03 -29.12
CA LEU A 165 24.54 3.25 -28.03
C LEU A 165 23.22 3.85 -28.55
N GLU A 166 23.30 4.82 -29.46
CA GLU A 166 22.13 5.40 -30.12
C GLU A 166 21.38 4.37 -31.00
N ASP A 167 22.09 3.47 -31.67
CA ASP A 167 21.52 2.38 -32.47
C ASP A 167 20.85 1.31 -31.57
N LYS A 168 21.45 0.94 -30.44
CA LYS A 168 20.82 0.04 -29.44
C LYS A 168 19.58 0.65 -28.79
N ILE A 169 19.61 1.96 -28.49
CA ILE A 169 18.43 2.65 -27.96
C ILE A 169 17.31 2.71 -29.00
N ARG A 170 17.65 2.85 -30.29
CA ARG A 170 16.67 2.81 -31.38
C ARG A 170 16.06 1.42 -31.55
N GLU A 171 16.88 0.38 -31.50
CA GLU A 171 16.45 -1.02 -31.58
C GLU A 171 15.50 -1.37 -30.42
N ILE A 172 15.82 -0.97 -29.19
CA ILE A 172 14.94 -1.17 -28.03
C ILE A 172 13.60 -0.42 -28.19
N LYS A 173 13.64 0.81 -28.74
CA LYS A 173 12.41 1.56 -29.03
C LYS A 173 11.55 0.90 -30.11
N GLU A 174 12.15 0.33 -31.14
CA GLU A 174 11.43 -0.42 -32.18
C GLU A 174 10.82 -1.71 -31.62
N ILE A 175 11.55 -2.43 -30.76
CA ILE A 175 11.04 -3.64 -30.10
C ILE A 175 9.86 -3.31 -29.19
N HIS A 176 9.97 -2.31 -28.32
CA HIS A 176 8.87 -1.90 -27.44
C HIS A 176 7.68 -1.35 -28.23
N SER A 177 7.91 -0.61 -29.31
CA SER A 177 6.83 -0.14 -30.18
C SER A 177 6.10 -1.30 -30.86
N ALA A 178 6.81 -2.35 -31.27
CA ALA A 178 6.22 -3.54 -31.86
C ALA A 178 5.44 -4.36 -30.82
N GLU A 179 5.94 -4.45 -29.59
CA GLU A 179 5.28 -5.14 -28.48
C GLU A 179 3.99 -4.44 -28.04
N ILE A 180 3.99 -3.10 -27.95
CA ILE A 180 2.78 -2.32 -27.69
C ILE A 180 1.76 -2.52 -28.82
N ALA A 181 2.19 -2.52 -30.08
CA ALA A 181 1.30 -2.77 -31.20
C ALA A 181 0.69 -4.19 -31.16
N ALA A 182 1.46 -5.20 -30.79
CA ALA A 182 0.97 -6.57 -30.63
C ALA A 182 -0.03 -6.71 -29.46
N LEU A 183 0.22 -6.02 -28.35
CA LEU A 183 -0.70 -5.99 -27.20
C LEU A 183 -2.00 -5.27 -27.55
N MET A 184 -1.94 -4.16 -28.29
CA MET A 184 -3.14 -3.47 -28.78
C MET A 184 -3.96 -4.33 -29.74
N MET A 185 -3.31 -5.04 -30.68
CA MET A 185 -4.01 -5.99 -31.57
C MET A 185 -4.65 -7.15 -30.78
N THR A 186 -4.00 -7.63 -29.73
CA THR A 186 -4.55 -8.70 -28.87
C THR A 186 -5.76 -8.21 -28.07
N GLN A 187 -5.70 -6.98 -27.54
CA GLN A 187 -6.85 -6.36 -26.86
C GLN A 187 -8.01 -6.11 -27.83
N GLU A 188 -7.74 -5.65 -29.04
CA GLU A 188 -8.76 -5.43 -30.08
C GLU A 188 -9.42 -6.76 -30.50
N GLN A 189 -8.64 -7.84 -30.64
CA GLN A 189 -9.14 -9.19 -30.89
C GLN A 189 -10.02 -9.70 -29.74
N ASN A 190 -9.63 -9.44 -28.49
CA ASN A 190 -10.42 -9.84 -27.32
C ASN A 190 -11.74 -9.06 -27.20
N LEU A 191 -11.74 -7.77 -27.53
CA LEU A 191 -12.95 -6.96 -27.59
C LEU A 191 -13.89 -7.43 -28.71
N GLU A 192 -13.36 -7.79 -29.87
CA GLU A 192 -14.18 -8.34 -30.97
C GLU A 192 -14.75 -9.73 -30.61
N ASN A 193 -13.98 -10.58 -29.93
CA ASN A 193 -14.46 -11.86 -29.42
C ASN A 193 -15.59 -11.68 -28.39
N LEU A 194 -15.42 -10.75 -27.44
CA LEU A 194 -16.43 -10.46 -26.43
C LEU A 194 -17.71 -9.90 -27.08
N LYS A 195 -17.55 -9.02 -28.08
CA LYS A 195 -18.68 -8.50 -28.86
C LYS A 195 -19.41 -9.60 -29.63
N ASN A 196 -18.69 -10.53 -30.24
CA ASN A 196 -19.28 -11.68 -30.94
C ASN A 196 -20.03 -12.60 -29.96
N GLU A 197 -19.50 -12.80 -28.75
CA GLU A 197 -20.14 -13.59 -27.69
C GLU A 197 -21.43 -12.93 -27.17
N TYR A 198 -21.45 -11.59 -27.03
CA TYR A 198 -22.66 -10.84 -26.72
C TYR A 198 -23.69 -10.85 -27.86
N GLU A 199 -23.26 -10.77 -29.12
CA GLU A 199 -24.15 -10.89 -30.28
C GLU A 199 -24.74 -12.31 -30.39
N GLU A 200 -23.98 -13.36 -30.05
CA GLU A 200 -24.45 -14.75 -30.01
C GLU A 200 -25.46 -14.99 -28.88
N MET A 201 -25.24 -14.39 -27.70
CA MET A 201 -26.21 -14.44 -26.60
C MET A 201 -27.51 -13.70 -26.92
N LEU A 202 -27.44 -12.55 -27.61
CA LEU A 202 -28.62 -11.80 -28.06
C LEU A 202 -29.37 -12.51 -29.21
N GLY A 203 -28.64 -13.18 -30.10
CA GLY A 203 -29.22 -14.00 -31.17
C GLY A 203 -30.04 -15.17 -30.64
N ASN A 204 -29.56 -15.85 -29.60
CA ASN A 204 -30.21 -17.04 -29.02
C ASN A 204 -31.44 -16.72 -28.17
N SER A 205 -31.56 -15.51 -27.62
CA SER A 205 -32.71 -15.12 -26.79
C SER A 205 -33.94 -14.65 -27.59
N SER A 206 -33.83 -14.55 -28.92
CA SER A 206 -34.92 -14.06 -29.79
C SER A 206 -35.86 -15.15 -30.33
N ASN A 207 -35.70 -16.42 -29.92
CA ASN A 207 -36.42 -17.55 -30.51
C ASN A 207 -37.36 -18.32 -29.58
N VAL A 208 -37.75 -17.77 -28.42
CA VAL A 208 -38.72 -18.41 -27.52
C VAL A 208 -40.09 -17.75 -27.64
N ASN A 209 -40.87 -18.32 -28.54
CA ASN A 209 -42.25 -17.97 -28.88
C ASN A 209 -43.24 -18.44 -27.78
N ASN A 210 -43.17 -17.86 -26.58
CA ASN A 210 -44.00 -18.27 -25.42
C ASN A 210 -45.35 -17.52 -25.28
N ASP A 211 -45.62 -16.53 -26.12
CA ASP A 211 -46.83 -15.69 -26.00
C ASP A 211 -48.12 -16.32 -26.57
N ASN A 212 -48.03 -17.42 -27.32
CA ASN A 212 -49.19 -18.04 -27.97
C ASN A 212 -49.89 -19.14 -27.14
N LYS A 213 -49.25 -19.69 -26.10
CA LYS A 213 -49.81 -20.84 -25.36
C LYS A 213 -50.81 -20.44 -24.27
N TYR A 214 -50.70 -19.23 -23.73
CA TYR A 214 -51.59 -18.74 -22.67
C TYR A 214 -52.92 -18.18 -23.21
N LYS A 215 -52.93 -17.62 -24.43
CA LYS A 215 -54.16 -17.14 -25.07
C LYS A 215 -55.10 -18.27 -25.49
N GLU A 216 -54.57 -19.41 -25.91
CA GLU A 216 -55.38 -20.57 -26.33
C GLU A 216 -56.04 -21.27 -25.12
N ARG A 217 -55.38 -21.29 -23.96
CA ARG A 217 -55.90 -21.91 -22.74
C ARG A 217 -57.02 -21.10 -22.08
N VAL A 218 -56.97 -19.77 -22.17
CA VAL A 218 -58.02 -18.88 -21.67
C VAL A 218 -59.30 -19.04 -22.51
N HIS A 219 -59.18 -19.14 -23.83
CA HIS A 219 -60.34 -19.34 -24.71
C HIS A 219 -61.01 -20.72 -24.52
N GLU A 220 -60.24 -21.75 -24.15
CA GLU A 220 -60.75 -23.11 -23.89
C GLU A 220 -61.52 -23.21 -22.55
N LEU A 221 -61.17 -22.38 -21.56
CA LEU A 221 -61.86 -22.30 -20.27
C LEU A 221 -63.16 -21.47 -20.37
N GLU A 222 -63.16 -20.41 -21.18
CA GLU A 222 -64.35 -19.60 -21.44
C GLU A 222 -65.45 -20.36 -22.20
N GLU A 223 -65.11 -21.29 -23.10
CA GLU A 223 -66.10 -22.16 -23.76
C GLU A 223 -66.72 -23.19 -22.80
N LYS A 224 -65.94 -23.76 -21.86
CA LYS A 224 -66.45 -24.75 -20.91
C LYS A 224 -67.44 -24.16 -19.91
N ILE A 225 -67.23 -22.92 -19.48
CA ILE A 225 -68.16 -22.21 -18.59
C ILE A 225 -69.50 -21.95 -19.29
N LYS A 226 -69.47 -21.58 -20.59
CA LYS A 226 -70.69 -21.41 -21.40
C LYS A 226 -71.50 -22.69 -21.60
N THR A 227 -70.84 -23.85 -21.64
CA THR A 227 -71.54 -25.14 -21.76
C THR A 227 -72.21 -25.58 -20.45
N PHE A 228 -71.70 -25.16 -19.29
CA PHE A 228 -72.32 -25.50 -17.99
C PHE A 228 -73.54 -24.63 -17.67
N GLU A 229 -73.58 -23.38 -18.12
CA GLU A 229 -74.75 -22.49 -17.92
C GLU A 229 -75.98 -22.89 -18.76
N SER A 230 -75.86 -23.86 -19.67
CA SER A 230 -76.91 -24.24 -20.62
C SER A 230 -77.73 -25.48 -20.20
N GLN A 231 -77.44 -26.13 -19.07
CA GLN A 231 -78.19 -27.33 -18.63
C GLN A 231 -79.22 -27.00 -17.54
N SER A 232 -80.45 -26.73 -17.99
CA SER A 232 -81.64 -26.62 -17.12
C SER A 232 -82.24 -28.01 -16.88
N TYR A 233 -82.13 -28.52 -15.65
CA TYR A 233 -82.81 -29.74 -15.21
C TYR A 233 -84.25 -29.43 -14.77
N ARG A 234 -85.21 -30.17 -15.33
CA ARG A 234 -86.62 -30.18 -14.91
C ARG A 234 -86.78 -31.09 -13.69
N ILE A 235 -87.27 -30.55 -12.59
CA ILE A 235 -87.71 -31.32 -11.42
C ILE A 235 -89.22 -31.51 -11.53
N GLY A 236 -89.64 -32.78 -11.52
CA GLY A 236 -91.04 -33.21 -11.48
C GLY A 236 -91.39 -33.81 -10.12
N ASP A 237 -92.64 -33.56 -9.71
CA ASP A 237 -93.34 -34.00 -8.50
C ASP A 237 -92.99 -35.39 -7.96
N PHE A 238 -92.62 -35.46 -6.67
CA PHE A 238 -92.94 -36.57 -5.77
C PHE A 238 -93.02 -36.08 -4.31
N THR A 239 -94.07 -36.47 -3.60
CA THR A 239 -94.46 -36.02 -2.26
C THR A 239 -93.89 -36.87 -1.12
N ASP A 240 -93.75 -36.24 0.06
CA ASP A 240 -93.63 -36.77 1.44
C ASP A 240 -92.32 -37.41 1.93
N LYS A 241 -91.26 -37.51 1.12
CA LYS A 241 -89.86 -37.68 1.62
C LYS A 241 -88.98 -36.44 1.41
N ASN A 242 -89.53 -35.41 0.77
CA ASN A 242 -88.78 -34.23 0.36
C ASN A 242 -88.54 -33.25 1.50
N ASP A 243 -89.33 -33.20 2.56
CA ASP A 243 -89.10 -32.20 3.61
C ASP A 243 -87.80 -32.45 4.39
N GLU A 244 -87.36 -33.71 4.54
CA GLU A 244 -86.10 -34.03 5.23
C GLU A 244 -84.86 -33.86 4.33
N ILE A 245 -85.02 -34.07 3.02
CA ILE A 245 -83.99 -33.80 2.01
C ILE A 245 -83.89 -32.30 1.73
N ILE A 246 -85.01 -31.57 1.69
CA ILE A 246 -85.04 -30.11 1.58
C ILE A 246 -84.38 -29.50 2.81
N LYS A 247 -84.63 -30.03 4.02
CA LYS A 247 -83.96 -29.52 5.22
C LYS A 247 -82.44 -29.74 5.20
N LYS A 248 -81.98 -30.90 4.74
CA LYS A 248 -80.53 -31.16 4.56
C LYS A 248 -79.92 -30.30 3.46
N LEU A 249 -80.63 -30.12 2.34
CA LEU A 249 -80.20 -29.24 1.26
C LEU A 249 -80.22 -27.77 1.67
N GLU A 250 -81.13 -27.36 2.56
CA GLU A 250 -81.14 -26.03 3.18
C GLU A 250 -79.96 -25.86 4.13
N GLU A 251 -79.66 -26.86 4.96
CA GLU A 251 -78.47 -26.86 5.84
C GLU A 251 -77.15 -26.85 5.03
N ASP A 252 -77.05 -27.65 3.97
CA ASP A 252 -75.89 -27.68 3.08
C ASP A 252 -75.76 -26.36 2.29
N ASN A 253 -76.89 -25.77 1.87
CA ASN A 253 -76.90 -24.48 1.18
C ASN A 253 -76.54 -23.34 2.12
N ASP A 254 -76.95 -23.38 3.40
CA ASP A 254 -76.53 -22.42 4.43
C ASP A 254 -75.04 -22.54 4.71
N MET A 255 -74.51 -23.76 4.82
CA MET A 255 -73.08 -24.02 5.01
C MET A 255 -72.25 -23.58 3.79
N LEU A 256 -72.73 -23.83 2.57
CA LEU A 256 -72.11 -23.34 1.34
C LEU A 256 -72.15 -21.82 1.24
N SER A 257 -73.26 -21.19 1.67
CA SER A 257 -73.40 -19.74 1.71
C SER A 257 -72.42 -19.11 2.71
N GLU A 258 -72.25 -19.73 3.89
CA GLU A 258 -71.27 -19.32 4.89
C GLU A 258 -69.82 -19.47 4.38
N ASN A 259 -69.51 -20.58 3.70
CA ASN A 259 -68.22 -20.78 3.05
C ASN A 259 -67.96 -19.77 1.92
N LEU A 260 -68.99 -19.41 1.14
CA LEU A 260 -68.91 -18.39 0.10
C LEU A 260 -68.65 -17.01 0.68
N VAL A 261 -69.30 -16.67 1.80
CA VAL A 261 -69.05 -15.41 2.53
C VAL A 261 -67.63 -15.39 3.08
N ASN A 262 -67.14 -16.51 3.63
CA ASN A 262 -65.78 -16.62 4.14
C ASN A 262 -64.73 -16.49 3.02
N LEU A 263 -64.91 -17.20 1.90
CA LEU A 263 -64.05 -17.08 0.72
C LEU A 263 -64.05 -15.67 0.14
N LYS A 264 -65.22 -15.01 0.12
CA LYS A 264 -65.33 -13.62 -0.33
C LYS A 264 -64.61 -12.65 0.62
N SER A 265 -64.71 -12.86 1.93
CA SER A 265 -63.94 -12.10 2.92
C SER A 265 -62.43 -12.33 2.76
N GLN A 266 -61.99 -13.55 2.43
CA GLN A 266 -60.58 -13.83 2.16
C GLN A 266 -60.10 -13.19 0.85
N LEU A 267 -60.94 -13.17 -0.18
CA LEU A 267 -60.64 -12.50 -1.45
C LEU A 267 -60.49 -10.99 -1.22
N ASP A 268 -61.43 -10.36 -0.54
CA ASP A 268 -61.39 -8.92 -0.19
C ASP A 268 -60.14 -8.59 0.63
N ASN A 269 -59.73 -9.47 1.56
CA ASN A 269 -58.49 -9.30 2.32
C ASN A 269 -57.24 -9.41 1.44
N LYS A 270 -57.20 -10.37 0.49
CA LYS A 270 -56.07 -10.47 -0.45
C LYS A 270 -56.01 -9.29 -1.41
N GLU A 271 -57.16 -8.78 -1.84
CA GLU A 271 -57.25 -7.61 -2.73
C GLU A 271 -56.78 -6.33 -2.02
N LYS A 272 -57.09 -6.17 -0.72
CA LYS A 272 -56.50 -5.12 0.13
C LYS A 272 -54.98 -5.25 0.26
N ILE A 273 -54.45 -6.46 0.44
CA ILE A 273 -53.00 -6.68 0.52
C ILE A 273 -52.33 -6.30 -0.81
N ILE A 274 -52.92 -6.68 -1.95
CA ILE A 274 -52.42 -6.30 -3.28
C ILE A 274 -52.42 -4.79 -3.45
N GLN A 275 -53.48 -4.10 -3.01
CA GLN A 275 -53.57 -2.64 -3.08
C GLN A 275 -52.48 -1.96 -2.23
N ASN A 276 -52.28 -2.40 -0.98
CA ASN A 276 -51.22 -1.88 -0.11
C ASN A 276 -49.82 -2.08 -0.72
N LEU A 277 -49.55 -3.24 -1.33
CA LEU A 277 -48.29 -3.51 -2.02
C LEU A 277 -48.10 -2.61 -3.25
N ASN A 278 -49.19 -2.23 -3.93
CA ASN A 278 -49.15 -1.33 -5.07
C ASN A 278 -48.84 0.11 -4.62
N ASP A 279 -49.44 0.54 -3.53
CA ASP A 279 -49.22 1.86 -2.93
C ASP A 279 -47.79 1.98 -2.37
N ASP A 280 -47.27 0.91 -1.73
CA ASP A 280 -45.86 0.83 -1.32
C ASP A 280 -44.90 0.92 -2.52
N ASN A 281 -45.23 0.29 -3.65
CA ASN A 281 -44.43 0.39 -4.87
C ASN A 281 -44.44 1.81 -5.47
N GLU A 282 -45.59 2.51 -5.46
CA GLU A 282 -45.66 3.92 -5.87
C GLU A 282 -44.81 4.82 -4.95
N LEU A 283 -44.83 4.56 -3.65
CA LEU A 283 -44.05 5.31 -2.66
C LEU A 283 -42.56 5.07 -2.82
N GLN A 284 -42.14 3.82 -3.06
CA GLN A 284 -40.76 3.47 -3.40
C GLN A 284 -40.31 4.13 -4.70
N LYS A 285 -41.16 4.16 -5.74
CA LYS A 285 -40.86 4.81 -7.02
C LYS A 285 -40.67 6.32 -6.85
N THR A 286 -41.51 6.96 -6.04
CA THR A 286 -41.40 8.39 -5.71
C THR A 286 -40.12 8.71 -4.93
N ALA A 287 -39.75 7.85 -3.96
CA ALA A 287 -38.50 7.98 -3.21
C ALA A 287 -37.26 7.81 -4.12
N LEU A 288 -37.31 6.87 -5.06
CA LEU A 288 -36.23 6.61 -6.01
C LEU A 288 -36.05 7.80 -6.97
N GLU A 289 -37.14 8.42 -7.40
CA GLU A 289 -37.12 9.62 -8.25
C GLU A 289 -36.59 10.86 -7.49
N ALA A 290 -36.92 11.01 -6.20
CA ALA A 290 -36.34 12.03 -5.34
C ALA A 290 -34.82 11.82 -5.12
N MET A 291 -34.38 10.58 -4.90
CA MET A 291 -32.95 10.24 -4.80
C MET A 291 -32.21 10.53 -6.11
N LYS A 292 -32.80 10.19 -7.25
CA LYS A 292 -32.22 10.48 -8.57
C LYS A 292 -32.03 11.98 -8.79
N LYS A 293 -33.01 12.79 -8.41
CA LYS A 293 -32.94 14.26 -8.47
C LYS A 293 -31.87 14.84 -7.52
N HIS A 294 -31.71 14.26 -6.34
CA HIS A 294 -30.66 14.65 -5.39
C HIS A 294 -29.27 14.32 -5.94
N LEU A 295 -29.09 13.14 -6.54
CA LEU A 295 -27.84 12.75 -7.20
C LEU A 295 -27.52 13.64 -8.40
N GLU A 296 -28.52 14.01 -9.22
CA GLU A 296 -28.33 14.98 -10.30
C GLU A 296 -27.88 16.36 -9.79
N ASN A 297 -28.44 16.83 -8.67
CA ASN A 297 -28.03 18.08 -8.05
C ASN A 297 -26.60 18.02 -7.50
N ILE A 298 -26.22 16.95 -6.77
CA ILE A 298 -24.83 16.76 -6.31
C ILE A 298 -23.87 16.72 -7.49
N ASN A 299 -24.22 15.97 -8.54
CA ASN A 299 -23.36 15.83 -9.70
C ASN A 299 -23.18 17.18 -10.41
N LYS A 300 -24.25 17.97 -10.54
CA LYS A 300 -24.19 19.33 -11.10
C LYS A 300 -23.31 20.26 -10.27
N GLU A 301 -23.47 20.26 -8.94
CA GLU A 301 -22.66 21.08 -8.03
C GLU A 301 -21.18 20.67 -8.07
N SER A 302 -20.89 19.37 -8.15
CA SER A 302 -19.51 18.88 -8.35
C SER A 302 -18.92 19.34 -9.68
N LEU A 303 -19.73 19.39 -10.74
CA LEU A 303 -19.30 19.79 -12.08
C LEU A 303 -19.05 21.30 -12.16
N ASP A 304 -19.87 22.10 -11.48
CA ASP A 304 -19.69 23.54 -11.34
C ASP A 304 -18.41 23.85 -10.52
N ASN A 305 -18.16 23.13 -9.43
CA ASN A 305 -16.92 23.27 -8.63
C ASN A 305 -15.66 22.89 -9.42
N ILE A 306 -15.70 21.80 -10.20
CA ILE A 306 -14.60 21.41 -11.09
C ILE A 306 -14.34 22.50 -12.14
N LYS A 307 -15.40 23.12 -12.67
CA LYS A 307 -15.29 24.21 -13.63
C LYS A 307 -14.66 25.45 -13.02
N GLU A 308 -15.08 25.87 -11.84
CA GLU A 308 -14.47 27.00 -11.13
C GLU A 308 -13.00 26.75 -10.79
N LEU A 309 -12.66 25.53 -10.35
CA LEU A 309 -11.27 25.14 -10.08
C LEU A 309 -10.42 25.18 -11.35
N LYS A 310 -10.96 24.70 -12.48
CA LYS A 310 -10.30 24.75 -13.78
C LYS A 310 -10.07 26.19 -14.24
N ASP A 311 -11.09 27.05 -14.15
CA ASP A 311 -11.00 28.45 -14.56
C ASP A 311 -9.98 29.22 -13.69
N SER A 312 -9.92 28.91 -12.39
CA SER A 312 -8.90 29.43 -11.48
C SER A 312 -7.49 29.00 -11.88
N PHE A 313 -7.31 27.70 -12.15
CA PHE A 313 -6.01 27.15 -12.54
C PHE A 313 -5.53 27.70 -13.90
N GLU A 314 -6.44 27.84 -14.87
CA GLU A 314 -6.13 28.41 -16.18
C GLU A 314 -5.72 29.89 -16.07
N LYS A 315 -6.36 30.64 -15.18
CA LYS A 315 -6.00 32.04 -14.87
C LYS A 315 -4.61 32.14 -14.23
N ASP A 316 -4.28 31.26 -13.29
CA ASP A 316 -2.94 31.24 -12.68
C ASP A 316 -1.86 30.85 -13.68
N LEU A 317 -2.14 29.92 -14.58
CA LEU A 317 -1.24 29.54 -15.67
C LEU A 317 -1.00 30.72 -16.63
N LEU A 318 -2.05 31.45 -17.01
CA LEU A 318 -1.94 32.66 -17.83
C LEU A 318 -1.10 33.74 -17.15
N ASN A 319 -1.28 33.96 -15.84
CA ASN A 319 -0.48 34.91 -15.07
C ASN A 319 1.00 34.50 -15.04
N LYS A 320 1.29 33.21 -14.86
CA LYS A 320 2.67 32.69 -14.87
C LYS A 320 3.32 32.77 -16.25
N VAL A 321 2.56 32.55 -17.33
CA VAL A 321 3.05 32.75 -18.70
C VAL A 321 3.39 34.22 -18.94
N ALA A 322 2.53 35.16 -18.53
CA ALA A 322 2.80 36.60 -18.66
C ALA A 322 4.01 37.05 -17.83
N GLU A 323 4.21 36.49 -16.63
CA GLU A 323 5.40 36.74 -15.80
C GLU A 323 6.67 36.22 -16.47
N ASN A 324 6.62 35.02 -17.05
CA ASN A 324 7.74 34.45 -17.80
C ASN A 324 8.07 35.25 -19.06
N GLU A 325 7.07 35.73 -19.80
CA GLU A 325 7.30 36.62 -20.96
C GLU A 325 8.00 37.92 -20.54
N LYS A 326 7.59 38.50 -19.39
CA LYS A 326 8.23 39.69 -18.83
C LYS A 326 9.70 39.44 -18.47
N LEU A 327 9.99 38.31 -17.81
CA LEU A 327 11.38 37.91 -17.50
C LEU A 327 12.20 37.66 -18.76
N LEU A 328 11.59 37.10 -19.82
CA LEU A 328 12.28 36.84 -21.08
C LEU A 328 12.65 38.14 -21.80
N ILE A 329 11.77 39.15 -21.77
CA ILE A 329 12.07 40.51 -22.25
C ILE A 329 13.20 41.15 -21.44
N GLU A 330 13.20 41.00 -20.12
CA GLU A 330 14.25 41.54 -19.25
C GLU A 330 15.61 40.87 -19.53
N ILE A 331 15.64 39.54 -19.67
CA ILE A 331 16.85 38.81 -20.09
C ILE A 331 17.33 39.28 -21.46
N GLN A 332 16.42 39.47 -22.42
CA GLN A 332 16.78 39.96 -23.74
C GLN A 332 17.41 41.36 -23.70
N ASN A 333 16.88 42.26 -22.86
CA ASN A 333 17.44 43.60 -22.66
C ASN A 333 18.83 43.53 -22.01
N THR A 334 19.01 42.71 -20.97
CA THR A 334 20.33 42.55 -20.32
C THR A 334 21.39 41.97 -21.27
N VAL A 335 20.99 41.05 -22.17
CA VAL A 335 21.87 40.52 -23.23
C VAL A 335 22.25 41.62 -24.23
N GLN A 336 21.30 42.48 -24.63
CA GLN A 336 21.59 43.62 -25.50
C GLN A 336 22.53 44.63 -24.85
N ASP A 337 22.32 44.95 -23.57
CA ASP A 337 23.20 45.84 -22.80
C ASP A 337 24.61 45.25 -22.68
N LYS A 338 24.72 43.94 -22.42
CA LYS A 338 26.01 43.24 -22.40
C LYS A 338 26.73 43.34 -23.74
N HIS A 339 26.01 43.12 -24.85
CA HIS A 339 26.59 43.25 -26.20
C HIS A 339 27.06 44.69 -26.48
N LEU A 340 26.33 45.70 -26.02
CA LEU A 340 26.73 47.10 -26.16
C LEU A 340 28.00 47.42 -25.35
N VAL A 341 28.16 46.82 -24.16
CA VAL A 341 29.36 46.96 -23.34
C VAL A 341 30.55 46.25 -24.00
N GLU A 342 30.35 45.05 -24.54
CA GLU A 342 31.38 44.32 -25.28
C GLU A 342 31.86 45.10 -26.52
N GLU A 343 30.93 45.69 -27.29
CA GLU A 343 31.27 46.54 -28.44
C GLU A 343 32.08 47.78 -28.03
N LYS A 344 31.73 48.42 -26.90
CA LYS A 344 32.48 49.56 -26.36
C LYS A 344 33.88 49.15 -25.88
N MET A 345 34.00 47.98 -25.24
CA MET A 345 35.30 47.45 -24.83
C MET A 345 36.19 47.13 -26.03
N GLU A 346 35.62 46.57 -27.10
CA GLU A 346 36.40 46.25 -28.30
C GLU A 346 36.89 47.52 -29.01
N LYS A 347 36.04 48.55 -29.14
CA LYS A 347 36.48 49.88 -29.64
C LYS A 347 37.58 50.48 -28.78
N MET A 348 37.50 50.34 -27.44
CA MET A 348 38.53 50.83 -26.54
C MET A 348 39.87 50.08 -26.73
N LYS A 349 39.83 48.75 -26.92
CA LYS A 349 41.02 47.97 -27.26
C LYS A 349 41.62 48.40 -28.60
N GLU A 350 40.80 48.60 -29.63
CA GLU A 350 41.25 49.09 -30.93
C GLU A 350 41.95 50.46 -30.80
N THR A 351 41.40 51.37 -30.00
CA THR A 351 42.04 52.67 -29.74
C THR A 351 43.38 52.53 -29.01
N HIS A 352 43.45 51.70 -27.97
CA HIS A 352 44.72 51.47 -27.26
C HIS A 352 45.77 50.78 -28.14
N ILE A 353 45.38 49.82 -28.98
CA ILE A 353 46.29 49.16 -29.92
C ILE A 353 46.82 50.18 -30.94
N SER A 354 45.96 51.06 -31.45
CA SER A 354 46.36 52.13 -32.37
C SER A 354 47.34 53.12 -31.73
N GLU A 355 47.07 53.54 -30.49
CA GLU A 355 47.97 54.41 -29.72
C GLU A 355 49.33 53.75 -29.44
N LEU A 356 49.32 52.46 -29.08
CA LEU A 356 50.53 51.71 -28.79
C LEU A 356 51.37 51.52 -30.06
N ASN A 357 50.75 51.27 -31.21
CA ASN A 357 51.41 51.22 -32.50
C ASN A 357 52.03 52.58 -32.87
N SER A 358 51.29 53.68 -32.69
CA SER A 358 51.80 55.04 -32.95
C SER A 358 52.99 55.39 -32.04
N MET A 359 52.94 54.99 -30.77
CA MET A 359 54.06 55.16 -29.85
C MET A 359 55.28 54.33 -30.28
N ASN A 360 55.06 53.11 -30.74
CA ASN A 360 56.12 52.23 -31.21
C ASN A 360 56.79 52.78 -32.49
N GLU A 361 56.01 53.33 -33.42
CA GLU A 361 56.52 54.05 -34.59
C GLU A 361 57.39 55.25 -34.18
N ARG A 362 56.95 56.02 -33.18
CA ARG A 362 57.71 57.18 -32.67
C ARG A 362 59.01 56.76 -32.00
N VAL A 363 59.01 55.64 -31.27
CA VAL A 363 60.24 55.06 -30.69
C VAL A 363 61.20 54.63 -31.80
N GLN A 364 60.72 53.98 -32.86
CA GLN A 364 61.54 53.61 -34.01
C GLN A 364 62.12 54.84 -34.73
N GLU A 365 61.35 55.92 -34.87
CA GLU A 365 61.86 57.17 -35.43
C GLU A 365 63.00 57.76 -34.57
N LEU A 366 62.85 57.75 -33.25
CA LEU A 366 63.89 58.22 -32.32
C LEU A 366 65.15 57.37 -32.38
N LEU A 367 65.02 56.05 -32.47
CA LEU A 367 66.16 55.13 -32.64
C LEU A 367 66.91 55.41 -33.95
N ASN A 368 66.19 55.61 -35.06
CA ASN A 368 66.81 55.97 -36.34
C ASN A 368 67.54 57.32 -36.28
N ARG A 369 66.98 58.32 -35.59
CA ARG A 369 67.65 59.62 -35.38
C ARG A 369 68.92 59.49 -34.55
N LEU A 370 68.91 58.63 -33.52
CA LEU A 370 70.08 58.35 -32.70
C LEU A 370 71.19 57.68 -33.52
N GLU A 371 70.84 56.71 -34.37
CA GLU A 371 71.82 56.05 -35.25
C GLU A 371 72.47 57.05 -36.23
N ILE A 372 71.69 57.99 -36.77
CA ILE A 372 72.21 59.05 -37.65
C ILE A 372 73.14 59.99 -36.87
N SER A 373 72.79 60.38 -35.65
CA SER A 373 73.64 61.27 -34.85
C SER A 373 74.94 60.60 -34.43
N GLU A 374 74.92 59.31 -34.09
CA GLU A 374 76.12 58.51 -33.84
C GLU A 374 77.04 58.44 -35.07
N LYS A 375 76.49 58.26 -36.28
CA LYS A 375 77.27 58.31 -37.53
C LYS A 375 77.95 59.67 -37.73
N ILE A 376 77.25 60.77 -37.46
CA ILE A 376 77.81 62.14 -37.58
C ILE A 376 78.91 62.36 -36.53
N VAL A 377 78.72 61.90 -35.30
CA VAL A 377 79.75 61.99 -34.25
C VAL A 377 80.97 61.14 -34.63
N GLN A 378 80.77 59.97 -35.22
CA GLN A 378 81.87 59.11 -35.66
C GLN A 378 82.62 59.72 -36.86
N GLU A 379 81.91 60.34 -37.81
CA GLU A 379 82.55 61.07 -38.92
C GLU A 379 83.30 62.32 -38.47
N THR A 380 82.75 63.10 -37.53
CA THR A 380 83.45 64.29 -37.00
C THR A 380 84.66 63.91 -36.17
N LYS A 381 84.58 62.81 -35.40
CA LYS A 381 85.74 62.23 -34.71
C LYS A 381 86.83 61.78 -35.69
N ASN A 382 86.47 61.11 -36.78
CA ASN A 382 87.41 60.70 -37.82
C ASN A 382 88.03 61.88 -38.61
N ARG A 383 87.34 63.03 -38.69
CA ARG A 383 87.91 64.27 -39.24
C ARG A 383 88.88 64.94 -38.27
N PHE A 384 88.59 64.91 -36.97
CA PHE A 384 89.47 65.49 -35.94
C PHE A 384 90.80 64.73 -35.80
N ASP A 385 90.79 63.42 -36.05
CA ASP A 385 92.00 62.58 -35.95
C ASP A 385 92.91 62.64 -37.21
N ASN A 386 92.52 63.35 -38.28
CA ASN A 386 93.26 63.36 -39.56
C ASN A 386 93.83 64.73 -40.01
N ASP A 387 93.64 65.82 -39.27
CA ASP A 387 94.23 67.13 -39.62
C ASP A 387 95.42 67.48 -38.73
N ASN A 388 96.56 66.89 -39.08
CA ASN A 388 97.90 67.30 -38.65
C ASN A 388 98.61 67.91 -39.86
N ASP A 389 98.36 69.20 -40.14
CA ASP A 389 99.30 70.17 -40.70
C ASP A 389 98.53 71.37 -41.30
N CYS A 390 98.74 72.57 -40.75
CA CYS A 390 99.12 73.77 -41.51
C CYS A 390 99.23 74.99 -40.58
N ARG A 391 100.49 75.38 -40.36
CA ARG A 391 100.91 76.67 -39.78
C ARG A 391 101.23 77.60 -40.96
N GLU A 392 100.87 78.89 -40.81
CA GLU A 392 101.13 80.07 -41.66
C GLU A 392 100.04 80.51 -42.65
N MET A 393 99.22 81.48 -42.22
CA MET A 393 98.96 82.74 -42.95
C MET A 393 98.34 83.77 -42.00
N VAL A 394 99.19 84.44 -41.23
CA VAL A 394 98.84 85.62 -40.43
C VAL A 394 98.85 86.82 -41.36
N ASP A 395 97.65 87.29 -41.72
CA ASP A 395 97.28 88.69 -42.03
C ASP A 395 96.00 88.83 -42.87
N LYS A 396 95.27 87.72 -43.11
CA LYS A 396 93.84 87.72 -43.52
C LYS A 396 92.88 87.39 -42.35
N ASN A 397 93.45 86.87 -41.26
CA ASN A 397 92.73 86.25 -40.16
C ASN A 397 91.92 87.24 -39.29
N GLN A 398 92.26 88.54 -39.27
CA GLN A 398 91.50 89.50 -38.46
C GLN A 398 90.16 89.91 -39.09
N TYR A 399 90.04 89.86 -40.42
CA TYR A 399 88.78 90.12 -41.11
C TYR A 399 87.88 88.88 -41.10
N ASP A 400 88.47 87.69 -41.27
CA ASP A 400 87.75 86.42 -41.19
C ASP A 400 87.32 86.10 -39.76
N ILE A 401 88.11 86.40 -38.72
CA ILE A 401 87.68 86.29 -37.30
C ILE A 401 86.56 87.29 -36.98
N LEU A 402 86.55 88.49 -37.59
CA LEU A 402 85.44 89.42 -37.41
C LEU A 402 84.18 88.98 -38.16
N LEU A 403 84.34 88.41 -39.36
CA LEU A 403 83.24 87.85 -40.14
C LEU A 403 82.69 86.57 -39.50
N GLU A 404 83.54 85.75 -38.90
CA GLU A 404 83.20 84.53 -38.15
C GLU A 404 82.58 84.87 -36.79
N LYS A 405 83.03 85.95 -36.13
CA LYS A 405 82.32 86.50 -34.95
C LYS A 405 81.00 87.14 -35.33
N TYR A 406 80.90 87.85 -36.46
CA TYR A 406 79.66 88.44 -36.94
C TYR A 406 78.65 87.36 -37.38
N ASN A 407 79.10 86.36 -38.13
CA ASN A 407 78.32 85.19 -38.52
C ASN A 407 78.02 84.30 -37.33
N GLY A 408 78.91 84.18 -36.35
CA GLY A 408 78.68 83.47 -35.10
C GLY A 408 77.67 84.18 -34.19
N ILE A 409 77.70 85.50 -34.16
CA ILE A 409 76.65 86.31 -33.52
C ILE A 409 75.34 86.13 -34.29
N LEU A 410 75.32 86.21 -35.62
CA LEU A 410 74.12 85.98 -36.42
C LEU A 410 73.56 84.56 -36.22
N LEU A 411 74.41 83.54 -36.21
CA LEU A 411 74.02 82.16 -35.92
C LEU A 411 73.48 82.05 -34.49
N SER A 412 74.13 82.67 -33.50
CA SER A 412 73.65 82.66 -32.12
C SER A 412 72.31 83.40 -31.96
N LEU A 413 72.07 84.44 -32.77
CA LEU A 413 70.84 85.23 -32.76
C LEU A 413 69.70 84.49 -33.50
N GLU A 414 70.04 83.77 -34.56
CA GLU A 414 69.12 82.91 -35.31
C GLU A 414 68.82 81.62 -34.54
N GLN A 415 69.78 81.09 -33.80
CA GLN A 415 69.62 79.96 -32.89
C GLN A 415 68.87 80.37 -31.63
N ALA A 416 69.09 81.58 -31.09
CA ALA A 416 68.24 82.15 -30.03
C ALA A 416 66.80 82.41 -30.53
N ARG A 417 66.63 82.81 -31.79
CA ARG A 417 65.29 82.90 -32.42
C ARG A 417 64.63 81.54 -32.61
N ARG A 418 65.38 80.52 -33.03
CA ARG A 418 64.87 79.13 -33.13
C ARG A 418 64.51 78.58 -31.76
N VAL A 419 65.36 78.79 -30.75
CA VAL A 419 65.06 78.42 -29.37
C VAL A 419 63.82 79.17 -28.87
N GLY A 420 63.66 80.46 -29.19
CA GLY A 420 62.44 81.20 -28.85
C GLY A 420 61.17 80.71 -29.55
N VAL A 421 61.28 80.22 -30.80
CA VAL A 421 60.15 79.59 -31.51
C VAL A 421 59.85 78.19 -30.98
N GLU A 422 60.88 77.39 -30.72
CA GLU A 422 60.76 76.06 -30.10
C GLU A 422 60.24 76.15 -28.67
N GLU A 423 60.62 77.17 -27.92
CA GLU A 423 60.12 77.44 -26.56
C GLU A 423 58.66 77.91 -26.61
N ASN A 424 58.28 78.68 -27.64
CA ASN A 424 56.88 79.04 -27.88
C ASN A 424 56.03 77.85 -28.36
N GLU A 425 56.60 76.94 -29.14
CA GLU A 425 55.94 75.67 -29.51
C GLU A 425 55.81 74.75 -28.30
N ARG A 426 56.83 74.67 -27.42
CA ARG A 426 56.77 73.93 -26.16
C ARG A 426 55.75 74.52 -25.19
N THR A 427 55.64 75.85 -25.08
CA THR A 427 54.59 76.46 -24.24
C THR A 427 53.20 76.25 -24.83
N ASN A 428 53.04 76.25 -26.16
CA ASN A 428 51.77 75.90 -26.81
C ASN A 428 51.43 74.41 -26.65
N GLU A 429 52.41 73.52 -26.74
CA GLU A 429 52.24 72.08 -26.48
C GLU A 429 51.91 71.82 -25.00
N LEU A 430 52.53 72.57 -24.09
CA LEU A 430 52.20 72.54 -22.67
C LEU A 430 50.77 73.05 -22.41
N HIS A 431 50.34 74.14 -23.04
CA HIS A 431 48.96 74.61 -22.96
C HIS A 431 47.99 73.56 -23.53
N SER A 432 48.29 72.95 -24.67
CA SER A 432 47.46 71.87 -25.22
C SER A 432 47.39 70.65 -24.30
N ARG A 433 48.50 70.30 -23.63
CA ARG A 433 48.52 69.24 -22.60
C ARG A 433 47.72 69.62 -21.37
N CYS A 434 47.82 70.87 -20.90
CA CYS A 434 47.01 71.39 -19.80
C CYS A 434 45.52 71.37 -20.16
N ASP A 435 45.15 71.76 -21.37
CA ASP A 435 43.76 71.74 -21.85
C ASP A 435 43.23 70.30 -21.96
N LYS A 436 44.03 69.37 -22.48
CA LYS A 436 43.68 67.94 -22.52
C LYS A 436 43.54 67.36 -21.12
N LEU A 437 44.46 67.68 -20.20
CA LEU A 437 44.40 67.24 -18.81
C LEU A 437 43.17 67.82 -18.11
N ASN A 438 42.84 69.09 -18.37
CA ASN A 438 41.65 69.73 -17.82
C ASN A 438 40.35 69.10 -18.38
N ALA A 439 40.32 68.75 -19.67
CA ALA A 439 39.22 68.00 -20.26
C ALA A 439 39.08 66.59 -19.67
N SER A 440 40.19 65.88 -19.46
CA SER A 440 40.19 64.58 -18.78
C SER A 440 39.74 64.69 -17.32
N LEU A 441 40.14 65.75 -16.62
CA LEU A 441 39.70 66.03 -15.25
C LEU A 441 38.19 66.29 -15.19
N LEU A 442 37.64 67.08 -16.13
CA LEU A 442 36.20 67.33 -16.23
C LEU A 442 35.41 66.05 -16.55
N LEU A 443 35.94 65.17 -17.42
CA LEU A 443 35.33 63.86 -17.69
C LEU A 443 35.38 62.95 -16.47
N PHE A 444 36.49 62.96 -15.73
CA PHE A 444 36.61 62.20 -14.49
C PHE A 444 35.62 62.71 -13.42
N GLN A 445 35.47 64.03 -13.30
CA GLN A 445 34.52 64.65 -12.39
C GLN A 445 33.07 64.34 -12.79
N ALA A 446 32.74 64.36 -14.08
CA ALA A 446 31.42 63.98 -14.58
C ALA A 446 31.13 62.48 -14.35
N ASN A 447 32.11 61.60 -14.55
CA ASN A 447 31.97 60.17 -14.25
C ASN A 447 31.82 59.92 -12.74
N SER A 448 32.56 60.64 -11.89
CA SER A 448 32.41 60.56 -10.44
C SER A 448 31.02 61.00 -10.00
N GLN A 449 30.47 62.08 -10.56
CA GLN A 449 29.11 62.53 -10.28
C GLN A 449 28.06 61.50 -10.75
N LYS A 450 28.26 60.90 -11.92
CA LYS A 450 27.39 59.84 -12.42
C LYS A 450 27.40 58.61 -11.51
N GLN A 451 28.57 58.19 -11.04
CA GLN A 451 28.69 57.08 -10.08
C GLN A 451 28.04 57.42 -8.73
N GLU A 452 28.16 58.66 -8.26
CA GLU A 452 27.50 59.12 -7.05
C GLU A 452 25.97 59.07 -7.19
N GLU A 453 25.43 59.47 -8.34
CA GLU A 453 24.00 59.39 -8.65
C GLU A 453 23.51 57.94 -8.82
N GLU A 454 24.29 57.07 -9.47
CA GLU A 454 24.02 55.63 -9.56
C GLU A 454 24.02 54.97 -8.17
N ASN A 455 25.00 55.29 -7.31
CA ASN A 455 25.04 54.81 -5.93
C ASN A 455 23.86 55.30 -5.10
N LYS A 456 23.45 56.58 -5.28
CA LYS A 456 22.26 57.13 -4.63
C LYS A 456 20.99 56.41 -5.07
N ASN A 457 20.86 56.09 -6.36
CA ASN A 457 19.74 55.30 -6.89
C ASN A 457 19.74 53.85 -6.37
N LEU A 458 20.90 53.22 -6.24
CA LEU A 458 21.02 51.88 -5.64
C LEU A 458 20.67 51.89 -4.15
N LEU A 459 21.11 52.90 -3.40
CA LEU A 459 20.72 53.11 -2.00
C LEU A 459 19.21 53.31 -1.85
N GLN A 460 18.59 54.09 -2.74
CA GLN A 460 17.14 54.26 -2.75
C GLN A 460 16.43 52.92 -3.02
N LYS A 461 16.85 52.16 -4.03
CA LYS A 461 16.30 50.83 -4.32
C LYS A 461 16.48 49.86 -3.15
N LEU A 462 17.62 49.89 -2.46
CA LEU A 462 17.86 49.05 -1.30
C LEU A 462 16.94 49.41 -0.13
N ASN A 463 16.69 50.70 0.09
CA ASN A 463 15.74 51.16 1.10
C ASN A 463 14.29 50.77 0.74
N ASP A 464 13.90 50.88 -0.53
CA ASP A 464 12.58 50.46 -0.99
C ASP A 464 12.40 48.94 -0.80
N LEU A 465 13.41 48.14 -1.18
CA LEU A 465 13.42 46.69 -0.97
C LEU A 465 13.35 46.33 0.53
N SER A 466 14.06 47.07 1.39
CA SER A 466 13.99 46.91 2.84
C SER A 466 12.57 47.18 3.36
N GLY A 467 11.89 48.20 2.81
CA GLY A 467 10.50 48.51 3.12
C GLY A 467 9.56 47.37 2.73
N ASP A 468 9.74 46.79 1.54
CA ASP A 468 8.96 45.64 1.07
C ASP A 468 9.18 44.40 1.96
N PHE A 469 10.43 44.16 2.41
CA PHE A 469 10.72 43.10 3.37
C PHE A 469 10.04 43.31 4.71
N ASP A 470 9.95 44.54 5.20
CA ASP A 470 9.22 44.84 6.44
C ASP A 470 7.71 44.64 6.26
N VAL A 471 7.15 44.97 5.10
CA VAL A 471 5.74 44.68 4.78
C VAL A 471 5.49 43.18 4.72
N LEU A 472 6.37 42.41 4.07
CA LEU A 472 6.28 40.95 4.02
C LEU A 472 6.44 40.31 5.40
N ARG A 473 7.39 40.79 6.21
CA ARG A 473 7.58 40.34 7.59
C ARG A 473 6.32 40.60 8.42
N ASN A 474 5.75 41.79 8.33
CA ASN A 474 4.49 42.12 9.01
C ASN A 474 3.29 41.32 8.49
N GLY A 475 3.28 41.00 7.19
CA GLY A 475 2.27 40.12 6.58
C GLY A 475 2.36 38.70 7.14
N LEU A 476 3.57 38.13 7.19
CA LEU A 476 3.83 36.81 7.74
C LEU A 476 3.45 36.74 9.23
N GLU A 477 3.78 37.77 10.00
CA GLU A 477 3.44 37.84 11.44
C GLU A 477 1.91 37.86 11.65
N ARG A 478 1.18 38.58 10.79
CA ARG A 478 -0.29 38.57 10.82
C ARG A 478 -0.86 37.20 10.46
N THR A 479 -0.30 36.52 9.45
CA THR A 479 -0.73 35.17 9.07
C THR A 479 -0.46 34.16 10.18
N LYS A 480 0.70 34.25 10.84
CA LYS A 480 1.02 33.45 12.03
C LYS A 480 0.02 33.69 13.17
N GLU A 481 -0.34 34.94 13.45
CA GLU A 481 -1.33 35.24 14.49
C GLU A 481 -2.74 34.75 14.11
N VAL A 482 -3.13 34.84 12.84
CA VAL A 482 -4.41 34.27 12.35
C VAL A 482 -4.43 32.76 12.54
N HIS A 483 -3.38 32.04 12.14
CA HIS A 483 -3.28 30.60 12.38
C HIS A 483 -3.26 30.25 13.86
N ARG A 484 -2.60 31.06 14.70
CA ARG A 484 -2.60 30.85 16.16
C ARG A 484 -4.01 30.96 16.74
N LEU A 485 -4.78 31.95 16.32
CA LEU A 485 -6.16 32.16 16.76
C LEU A 485 -7.11 31.07 16.23
N GLU A 486 -6.93 30.64 14.98
CA GLU A 486 -7.74 29.58 14.38
C GLU A 486 -7.45 28.22 15.04
N ASN A 487 -6.19 27.93 15.34
CA ASN A 487 -5.80 26.73 16.08
C ASN A 487 -6.34 26.76 17.52
N LEU A 488 -6.36 27.94 18.17
CA LEU A 488 -6.97 28.11 19.49
C LEU A 488 -8.48 27.80 19.45
N ARG A 489 -9.18 28.34 18.45
CA ARG A 489 -10.62 28.10 18.25
C ARG A 489 -10.90 26.62 17.96
N TRP A 490 -10.06 25.96 17.17
CA TRP A 490 -10.20 24.54 16.87
C TRP A 490 -9.98 23.67 18.12
N MET A 491 -9.02 24.05 18.98
CA MET A 491 -8.82 23.39 20.27
C MET A 491 -10.01 23.58 21.22
N GLU A 492 -10.60 24.79 21.28
CA GLU A 492 -11.81 25.06 22.05
C GLU A 492 -13.01 24.23 21.55
N GLU A 493 -13.19 24.12 20.23
CA GLU A 493 -14.26 23.33 19.60
C GLU A 493 -14.08 21.83 19.85
N LYS A 494 -12.84 21.33 19.76
CA LYS A 494 -12.48 19.95 20.11
C LYS A 494 -12.76 19.65 21.58
N GLU A 495 -12.41 20.55 22.49
CA GLU A 495 -12.67 20.38 23.93
C GLU A 495 -14.18 20.39 24.23
N GLU A 496 -14.96 21.22 23.53
CA GLU A 496 -16.42 21.21 23.62
C GLU A 496 -17.03 19.89 23.11
N LEU A 497 -16.53 19.35 22.00
CA LEU A 497 -16.98 18.06 21.45
C LEU A 497 -16.60 16.89 22.36
N LEU A 498 -15.37 16.86 22.90
CA LEU A 498 -14.95 15.85 23.87
C LEU A 498 -15.83 15.87 25.12
N LYS A 499 -16.16 17.07 25.61
CA LYS A 499 -17.07 17.22 26.74
C LYS A 499 -18.48 16.70 26.43
N LYS A 500 -19.02 16.99 25.24
CA LYS A 500 -20.32 16.43 24.81
C LYS A 500 -20.30 14.91 24.70
N LEU A 501 -19.19 14.33 24.24
CA LEU A 501 -19.01 12.88 24.16
C LEU A 501 -18.88 12.25 25.56
N GLU A 502 -18.14 12.89 26.47
CA GLU A 502 -18.02 12.46 27.87
C GLU A 502 -19.38 12.52 28.59
N ASP A 503 -20.14 13.60 28.39
CA ASP A 503 -21.50 13.72 28.94
C ASP A 503 -22.44 12.64 28.36
N SER A 504 -22.39 12.37 27.05
CA SER A 504 -23.22 11.34 26.39
C SER A 504 -22.85 9.92 26.84
N THR A 505 -21.56 9.62 26.95
CA THR A 505 -21.08 8.32 27.44
C THR A 505 -21.39 8.13 28.92
N SER A 506 -21.30 9.18 29.74
CA SER A 506 -21.70 9.13 31.14
C SER A 506 -23.20 8.89 31.30
N ILE A 507 -24.05 9.44 30.41
CA ILE A 507 -25.50 9.18 30.42
C ILE A 507 -25.78 7.72 30.03
N SER A 508 -25.19 7.22 28.94
CA SER A 508 -25.37 5.84 28.48
C SER A 508 -24.85 4.80 29.47
N LEU A 509 -23.71 5.07 30.12
CA LEU A 509 -23.19 4.24 31.20
C LEU A 509 -24.16 4.20 32.38
N LYS A 510 -24.74 5.35 32.73
CA LYS A 510 -25.71 5.44 33.82
C LYS A 510 -26.97 4.63 33.53
N GLU A 511 -27.54 4.78 32.33
CA GLU A 511 -28.69 4.00 31.86
C GLU A 511 -28.38 2.50 31.88
N SER A 512 -27.21 2.09 31.38
CA SER A 512 -26.77 0.69 31.42
C SER A 512 -26.60 0.17 32.85
N THR A 513 -26.06 0.98 33.77
CA THR A 513 -25.99 0.58 35.19
C THR A 513 -27.36 0.47 35.84
N ASP A 514 -28.29 1.37 35.52
CA ASP A 514 -29.66 1.33 36.03
C ASP A 514 -30.40 0.07 35.53
N GLU A 515 -30.22 -0.30 34.25
CA GLU A 515 -30.75 -1.55 33.67
C GLU A 515 -30.13 -2.80 34.33
N ILE A 516 -28.81 -2.81 34.56
CA ILE A 516 -28.12 -3.90 35.26
C ILE A 516 -28.66 -4.06 36.68
N GLU A 517 -28.91 -2.95 37.38
CA GLU A 517 -29.46 -2.97 38.74
C GLU A 517 -30.92 -3.50 38.75
N GLU A 518 -31.74 -3.13 37.76
CA GLU A 518 -33.09 -3.68 37.57
C GLU A 518 -33.05 -5.19 37.29
N LEU A 519 -32.14 -5.65 36.43
CA LEU A 519 -31.95 -7.07 36.16
C LEU A 519 -31.48 -7.84 37.40
N ARG A 520 -30.63 -7.24 38.23
CA ARG A 520 -30.20 -7.82 39.52
C ARG A 520 -31.38 -7.95 40.49
N GLU A 521 -32.27 -6.97 40.57
CA GLU A 521 -33.49 -7.06 41.38
C GLU A 521 -34.44 -8.16 40.89
N LYS A 522 -34.64 -8.28 39.57
CA LYS A 522 -35.44 -9.35 38.97
C LYS A 522 -34.83 -10.72 39.25
N LEU A 523 -33.52 -10.87 39.11
CA LEU A 523 -32.80 -12.11 39.42
C LEU A 523 -32.96 -12.48 40.90
N LYS A 524 -32.84 -11.50 41.81
CA LYS A 524 -33.03 -11.71 43.25
C LYS A 524 -34.46 -12.16 43.57
N SER A 525 -35.46 -11.55 42.94
CA SER A 525 -36.87 -11.93 43.10
C SER A 525 -37.14 -13.35 42.60
N ALA A 526 -36.59 -13.71 41.43
CA ALA A 526 -36.69 -15.07 40.90
C ALA A 526 -35.97 -16.10 41.79
N GLN A 527 -34.82 -15.73 42.38
CA GLN A 527 -34.08 -16.58 43.31
C GLN A 527 -34.88 -16.83 44.60
N GLU A 528 -35.55 -15.80 45.15
CA GLU A 528 -36.44 -15.93 46.30
C GLU A 528 -37.65 -16.83 46.00
N GLU A 529 -38.19 -16.77 44.78
CA GLU A 529 -39.27 -17.67 44.34
C GLU A 529 -38.82 -19.13 44.23
N VAL A 530 -37.64 -19.38 43.67
CA VAL A 530 -37.04 -20.72 43.60
C VAL A 530 -36.77 -21.29 45.01
N ASP A 531 -36.29 -20.46 45.93
CA ASP A 531 -36.08 -20.88 47.31
C ASP A 531 -37.40 -21.13 48.06
N ASN A 532 -38.46 -20.37 47.76
CA ASN A 532 -39.80 -20.63 48.27
C ASN A 532 -40.39 -21.94 47.71
N LEU A 533 -40.18 -22.23 46.42
CA LEU A 533 -40.58 -23.49 45.80
C LEU A 533 -39.80 -24.68 46.36
N LYS A 534 -38.50 -24.53 46.64
CA LYS A 534 -37.70 -25.54 47.35
C LYS A 534 -38.22 -25.80 48.77
N ARG A 535 -38.66 -24.75 49.48
CA ARG A 535 -39.30 -24.90 50.81
C ARG A 535 -40.66 -25.61 50.71
N MET A 536 -41.44 -25.37 49.65
CA MET A 536 -42.71 -26.05 49.43
C MET A 536 -42.57 -27.52 48.99
N ARG A 537 -41.46 -27.90 48.34
CA ARG A 537 -41.22 -29.29 47.89
C ARG A 537 -40.72 -30.24 48.99
N MET A 538 -40.36 -29.72 50.16
CA MET A 538 -39.84 -30.50 51.29
C MET A 538 -40.86 -30.51 52.44
N SER A 539 -41.99 -31.20 52.22
CA SER A 539 -42.91 -31.61 53.29
C SER A 539 -42.67 -33.10 53.63
N PRO A 540 -42.44 -33.51 54.90
CA PRO A 540 -41.96 -34.85 55.20
C PRO A 540 -43.10 -35.84 55.49
N VAL A 541 -43.10 -36.98 54.78
CA VAL A 541 -43.81 -38.21 55.17
C VAL A 541 -42.85 -39.10 55.96
N ASN A 542 -43.30 -39.47 57.16
CA ASN A 542 -42.65 -40.30 58.18
C ASN A 542 -42.24 -41.71 57.71
N HIS A 543 -41.09 -42.18 58.23
CA HIS A 543 -40.70 -43.51 58.74
C HIS A 543 -39.17 -43.61 58.53
N GLY A 544 -38.29 -43.87 59.50
CA GLY A 544 -38.37 -44.33 60.87
C GLY A 544 -37.11 -45.17 61.13
N LYS A 545 -36.34 -44.78 62.16
CA LYS A 545 -35.42 -45.60 62.94
C LYS A 545 -33.95 -45.79 62.48
N ASP A 546 -33.12 -45.16 63.30
CA ASP A 546 -31.98 -45.71 64.06
C ASP A 546 -30.55 -45.35 63.63
N SER A 547 -29.79 -45.02 64.68
CA SER A 547 -28.33 -44.94 64.82
C SER A 547 -27.64 -43.59 64.63
N ASP A 548 -27.32 -43.01 65.80
CA ASP A 548 -26.10 -42.28 66.13
C ASP A 548 -25.99 -40.79 65.73
N GLY A 549 -26.90 -40.02 66.31
CA GLY A 549 -26.62 -39.13 67.44
C GLY A 549 -25.21 -38.51 67.59
N GLU A 550 -25.19 -37.19 67.35
CA GLU A 550 -24.60 -36.14 68.21
C GLU A 550 -23.05 -36.10 68.36
N SER A 551 -22.38 -34.95 68.35
CA SER A 551 -22.80 -33.63 68.79
C SER A 551 -21.77 -32.57 68.38
N ASN A 552 -22.32 -31.42 68.01
CA ASN A 552 -21.98 -30.09 68.49
C ASN A 552 -20.72 -29.33 68.00
N ASN A 553 -21.07 -28.25 67.28
CA ASN A 553 -20.91 -26.84 67.67
C ASN A 553 -19.50 -26.27 67.91
N GLY A 554 -19.18 -25.21 67.16
CA GLY A 554 -18.05 -24.35 67.51
C GLY A 554 -17.93 -23.08 66.67
N TRP A 555 -18.76 -22.09 67.00
CA TRP A 555 -18.57 -20.69 66.63
C TRP A 555 -17.15 -20.16 66.93
N ARG A 556 -16.58 -19.36 66.03
CA ARG A 556 -15.75 -18.13 66.23
C ARG A 556 -15.15 -17.73 64.86
N ARG A 557 -15.52 -16.59 64.26
CA ARG A 557 -14.90 -15.25 64.43
C ARG A 557 -13.38 -15.30 64.46
N LEU A 558 -12.72 -14.72 63.44
CA LEU A 558 -11.64 -13.71 63.51
C LEU A 558 -10.88 -13.60 62.15
N GLY A 559 -10.66 -12.36 61.68
CA GLY A 559 -9.67 -11.98 60.66
C GLY A 559 -10.26 -11.53 59.32
N ASP A 560 -11.00 -10.41 59.23
CA ASP A 560 -10.43 -9.07 59.01
C ASP A 560 -9.05 -8.83 59.63
N GLU A 561 -8.00 -8.91 58.80
CA GLU A 561 -6.73 -8.20 59.03
C GLU A 561 -5.91 -8.13 57.72
N HIS A 562 -5.79 -6.90 57.20
CA HIS A 562 -4.68 -6.34 56.43
C HIS A 562 -3.83 -7.26 55.54
N HIS A 563 -4.04 -7.17 54.21
CA HIS A 563 -2.94 -7.17 53.24
C HIS A 563 -2.94 -5.87 52.42
N GLU A 564 -2.57 -4.82 53.16
CA GLU A 564 -1.93 -3.62 52.68
C GLU A 564 -0.54 -4.02 52.14
N ILE A 565 -0.45 -4.43 50.87
CA ILE A 565 0.85 -4.54 50.18
C ILE A 565 1.13 -3.20 49.51
N MET A 566 1.69 -2.32 50.34
CA MET A 566 2.85 -1.48 50.05
C MET A 566 2.98 -1.01 48.59
N SER A 567 2.29 0.10 48.34
CA SER A 567 2.75 1.17 47.45
C SER A 567 4.21 1.52 47.79
N VAL A 568 5.16 0.97 47.02
CA VAL A 568 6.54 1.45 47.01
C VAL A 568 6.61 2.60 46.02
N LYS A 569 6.47 3.79 46.60
CA LYS A 569 6.78 5.09 46.03
C LYS A 569 8.30 5.21 45.93
N THR A 570 8.88 4.94 44.76
CA THR A 570 10.20 5.49 44.41
C THR A 570 9.99 6.66 43.47
N GLY A 571 10.02 7.85 44.06
CA GLY A 571 10.12 9.10 43.32
C GLY A 571 11.47 9.18 42.60
N SER A 572 11.40 9.64 41.36
CA SER A 572 12.49 10.21 40.59
C SER A 572 11.84 11.13 39.57
N GLU A 573 11.36 12.28 40.06
CA GLU A 573 11.12 13.45 39.23
C GLU A 573 12.46 13.88 38.62
N VAL A 574 12.61 13.69 37.31
CA VAL A 574 13.41 14.57 36.46
C VAL A 574 12.59 14.77 35.19
N GLU A 575 12.03 15.97 35.07
CA GLU A 575 11.45 16.50 33.84
C GLU A 575 12.53 16.50 32.74
N SER A 576 12.30 15.72 31.70
CA SER A 576 12.90 15.96 30.38
C SER A 576 11.86 15.66 29.32
N THR A 577 11.18 16.72 28.89
CA THR A 577 10.33 16.79 27.71
C THR A 577 11.21 16.68 26.47
N GLU A 578 11.44 15.47 25.98
CA GLU A 578 11.88 15.22 24.60
C GLU A 578 10.89 14.21 23.99
N VAL A 579 10.04 14.76 23.11
CA VAL A 579 9.03 14.02 22.37
C VAL A 579 9.74 13.24 21.26
N ASN A 580 9.65 11.91 21.33
CA ASN A 580 10.23 10.98 20.38
C ASN A 580 9.14 10.57 19.36
N ASP A 581 8.98 11.33 18.28
CA ASP A 581 7.93 11.12 17.25
C ASP A 581 8.11 9.86 16.39
N THR A 582 9.12 9.03 16.65
CA THR A 582 9.40 7.80 15.87
C THR A 582 8.80 6.54 16.49
N GLU A 583 8.58 6.52 17.80
CA GLU A 583 7.85 5.41 18.45
C GLU A 583 6.36 5.45 18.12
N GLY A 584 5.79 6.63 17.87
CA GLY A 584 4.40 6.79 17.44
C GLY A 584 4.12 6.20 16.06
N ILE A 585 5.04 6.32 15.11
CA ILE A 585 4.87 5.80 13.74
C ILE A 585 5.03 4.27 13.72
N VAL A 586 5.99 3.72 14.48
CA VAL A 586 6.17 2.27 14.59
C VAL A 586 5.02 1.64 15.39
N ALA A 587 4.50 2.31 16.42
CA ALA A 587 3.29 1.90 17.11
C ALA A 587 2.07 1.96 16.19
N ALA A 588 1.91 3.01 15.39
CA ALA A 588 0.80 3.14 14.43
C ALA A 588 0.85 2.08 13.32
N MET A 589 2.01 1.80 12.73
CA MET A 589 2.15 0.71 11.74
C MET A 589 1.92 -0.67 12.35
N ASN A 590 2.36 -0.90 13.60
CA ASN A 590 2.07 -2.16 14.29
C ASN A 590 0.59 -2.29 14.64
N VAL A 591 -0.08 -1.20 15.02
CA VAL A 591 -1.53 -1.17 15.25
C VAL A 591 -2.27 -1.45 13.95
N GLU A 592 -1.89 -0.83 12.83
CA GLU A 592 -2.55 -1.05 11.52
C GLU A 592 -2.31 -2.47 10.98
N LEU A 593 -1.12 -3.04 11.20
CA LEU A 593 -0.84 -4.45 10.88
C LEU A 593 -1.63 -5.41 11.78
N GLN A 594 -1.85 -5.04 13.04
CA GLN A 594 -2.62 -5.81 14.00
C GLN A 594 -4.12 -5.72 13.71
N GLU A 595 -4.62 -4.57 13.28
CA GLU A 595 -5.98 -4.38 12.76
C GLU A 595 -6.23 -5.18 11.49
N GLN A 596 -5.30 -5.18 10.53
CA GLN A 596 -5.42 -6.04 9.34
C GLN A 596 -5.43 -7.53 9.69
N LYS A 597 -4.65 -7.97 10.69
CA LYS A 597 -4.70 -9.35 11.19
C LYS A 597 -6.02 -9.67 11.88
N VAL A 598 -6.58 -8.73 12.65
CA VAL A 598 -7.89 -8.89 13.30
C VAL A 598 -9.00 -8.96 12.25
N ILE A 599 -8.97 -8.11 11.23
CA ILE A 599 -9.95 -8.15 10.12
C ILE A 599 -9.83 -9.46 9.33
N ASN A 600 -8.61 -9.93 9.06
CA ASN A 600 -8.42 -11.19 8.34
C ASN A 600 -8.88 -12.40 9.17
N ASN A 601 -8.64 -12.39 10.50
CA ASN A 601 -9.20 -13.40 11.40
C ASN A 601 -10.73 -13.33 11.50
N ASP A 602 -11.32 -12.14 11.50
CA ASP A 602 -12.78 -11.95 11.54
C ASP A 602 -13.44 -12.43 10.23
N LEU A 603 -12.80 -12.19 9.08
CA LEU A 603 -13.21 -12.74 7.80
C LEU A 603 -13.10 -14.26 7.76
N GLN A 604 -12.01 -14.84 8.28
CA GLN A 604 -11.86 -16.28 8.39
C GLN A 604 -12.91 -16.92 9.32
N LEU A 605 -13.22 -16.27 10.46
CA LEU A 605 -14.29 -16.70 11.36
C LEU A 605 -15.66 -16.65 10.67
N LYS A 606 -15.95 -15.60 9.89
CA LYS A 606 -17.18 -15.50 9.09
C LYS A 606 -17.27 -16.58 8.01
N VAL A 607 -16.16 -16.93 7.37
CA VAL A 607 -16.12 -18.05 6.41
C VAL A 607 -16.41 -19.38 7.12
N ILE A 608 -15.80 -19.64 8.28
CA ILE A 608 -16.08 -20.84 9.09
C ILE A 608 -17.54 -20.87 9.57
N ASP A 609 -18.11 -19.73 9.96
CA ASP A 609 -19.52 -19.64 10.34
C ASP A 609 -20.46 -19.90 9.16
N LEU A 610 -20.15 -19.38 7.97
CA LEU A 610 -20.92 -19.66 6.76
C LEU A 610 -20.82 -21.14 6.35
N GLU A 611 -19.62 -21.75 6.41
CA GLU A 611 -19.43 -23.19 6.16
C GLU A 611 -20.21 -24.04 7.18
N ARG A 612 -20.24 -23.64 8.45
CA ARG A 612 -21.04 -24.29 9.49
C ARG A 612 -22.54 -24.19 9.22
N ILE A 613 -23.03 -23.00 8.83
CA ILE A 613 -24.45 -22.79 8.48
C ILE A 613 -24.82 -23.65 7.26
N ILE A 614 -23.96 -23.71 6.24
CA ILE A 614 -24.18 -24.56 5.07
C ILE A 614 -24.24 -26.04 5.49
N SER A 615 -23.29 -26.51 6.30
CA SER A 615 -23.29 -27.90 6.77
C SER A 615 -24.50 -28.23 7.66
N GLU A 616 -24.98 -27.30 8.48
CA GLU A 616 -26.21 -27.49 9.26
C GLU A 616 -27.44 -27.55 8.35
N LYS A 617 -27.51 -26.71 7.31
CA LYS A 617 -28.61 -26.76 6.33
C LYS A 617 -28.60 -28.02 5.48
N ASP A 618 -27.43 -28.50 5.05
CA ASP A 618 -27.33 -29.77 4.33
C ASP A 618 -27.76 -30.95 5.21
N LYS A 619 -27.43 -30.92 6.51
CA LYS A 619 -27.89 -31.92 7.47
C LYS A 619 -29.40 -31.86 7.70
N GLU A 620 -29.96 -30.66 7.82
CA GLU A 620 -31.42 -30.46 7.96
C GLU A 620 -32.17 -30.97 6.71
N ILE A 621 -31.63 -30.72 5.51
CA ILE A 621 -32.16 -31.26 4.25
C ILE A 621 -32.09 -32.79 4.25
N SER A 622 -30.96 -33.38 4.63
CA SER A 622 -30.80 -34.83 4.69
C SER A 622 -31.74 -35.49 5.70
N GLU A 623 -31.92 -34.90 6.89
CA GLU A 623 -32.86 -35.39 7.91
C GLU A 623 -34.31 -35.29 7.41
N LYS A 624 -34.68 -34.19 6.73
CA LYS A 624 -35.99 -34.06 6.09
C LYS A 624 -36.20 -35.10 4.98
N ASP A 625 -35.23 -35.32 4.10
CA ASP A 625 -35.31 -36.32 3.03
C ASP A 625 -35.48 -37.75 3.59
N GLU A 626 -34.81 -38.06 4.70
CA GLU A 626 -34.97 -39.35 5.38
C GLU A 626 -36.37 -39.49 6.01
N THR A 627 -36.88 -38.45 6.67
CA THR A 627 -38.25 -38.47 7.19
C THR A 627 -39.30 -38.62 6.08
N HIS A 628 -39.13 -37.97 4.94
CA HIS A 628 -40.04 -38.10 3.81
C HIS A 628 -39.97 -39.48 3.16
N ASN A 629 -38.78 -40.09 3.07
CA ASN A 629 -38.66 -41.46 2.57
C ASN A 629 -39.41 -42.45 3.47
N ILE A 630 -39.35 -42.26 4.80
CA ILE A 630 -40.10 -43.07 5.76
C ILE A 630 -41.62 -42.87 5.58
N GLU A 631 -42.10 -41.64 5.37
CA GLU A 631 -43.52 -41.37 5.12
C GLU A 631 -44.01 -41.96 3.78
N ILE A 632 -43.17 -41.91 2.74
CA ILE A 632 -43.45 -42.54 1.44
C ILE A 632 -43.51 -44.06 1.56
N GLU A 633 -42.60 -44.68 2.31
CA GLU A 633 -42.64 -46.12 2.60
C GLU A 633 -43.90 -46.50 3.39
N ALA A 634 -44.25 -45.75 4.42
CA ALA A 634 -45.47 -45.98 5.21
C ALA A 634 -46.75 -45.86 4.36
N SER A 635 -46.83 -44.85 3.48
CA SER A 635 -47.96 -44.67 2.57
C SER A 635 -48.03 -45.79 1.51
N ASN A 636 -46.88 -46.25 1.00
CA ASN A 636 -46.81 -47.40 0.09
C ASN A 636 -47.25 -48.70 0.76
N ASP A 637 -46.87 -48.93 2.01
CA ASP A 637 -47.30 -50.10 2.79
C ASP A 637 -48.81 -50.10 3.04
N GLU A 638 -49.41 -48.94 3.32
CA GLU A 638 -50.87 -48.80 3.40
C GLU A 638 -51.54 -49.08 2.06
N LEU A 639 -50.97 -48.58 0.96
CA LEU A 639 -51.49 -48.79 -0.39
C LEU A 639 -51.46 -50.28 -0.80
N VAL A 640 -50.43 -51.03 -0.36
CA VAL A 640 -50.35 -52.49 -0.53
C VAL A 640 -51.44 -53.19 0.28
N LYS A 641 -51.67 -52.82 1.55
CA LYS A 641 -52.75 -53.40 2.38
C LYS A 641 -54.13 -53.18 1.76
N TRP A 642 -54.38 -51.98 1.22
CA TRP A 642 -55.64 -51.67 0.53
C TRP A 642 -55.82 -52.47 -0.75
N LYS A 643 -54.74 -52.69 -1.49
CA LYS A 643 -54.76 -53.53 -2.69
C LYS A 643 -55.10 -54.99 -2.37
N ASP A 644 -54.52 -55.53 -1.30
CA ASP A 644 -54.81 -56.89 -0.84
C ASP A 644 -56.26 -57.03 -0.33
N LEU A 645 -56.79 -56.01 0.36
CA LEU A 645 -58.17 -55.96 0.82
C LEU A 645 -59.15 -55.89 -0.37
N ALA A 646 -58.86 -55.06 -1.37
CA ALA A 646 -59.66 -54.96 -2.59
C ALA A 646 -59.68 -56.28 -3.38
N GLU A 647 -58.55 -56.99 -3.47
CA GLU A 647 -58.48 -58.30 -4.13
C GLU A 647 -59.27 -59.36 -3.33
N THR A 648 -59.21 -59.30 -1.99
CA THR A 648 -59.99 -60.21 -1.12
C THR A 648 -61.50 -60.00 -1.28
N LEU A 649 -61.95 -58.74 -1.35
CA LEU A 649 -63.36 -58.42 -1.59
C LEU A 649 -63.81 -58.82 -2.99
N ARG A 650 -62.94 -58.67 -4.01
CA ARG A 650 -63.21 -59.15 -5.35
C ARG A 650 -63.41 -60.67 -5.39
N ILE A 651 -62.56 -61.44 -4.71
CA ILE A 651 -62.71 -62.91 -4.63
C ILE A 651 -64.04 -63.28 -3.96
N LYS A 652 -64.40 -62.63 -2.85
CA LYS A 652 -65.69 -62.85 -2.17
C LYS A 652 -66.89 -62.52 -3.07
N PHE A 653 -66.81 -61.44 -3.85
CA PHE A 653 -67.85 -61.07 -4.81
C PHE A 653 -67.98 -62.10 -5.94
N GLU A 654 -66.86 -62.59 -6.49
CA GLU A 654 -66.87 -63.65 -7.51
C GLU A 654 -67.44 -64.97 -6.97
N GLU A 655 -67.16 -65.32 -5.70
CA GLU A 655 -67.75 -66.48 -5.02
C GLU A 655 -69.26 -66.32 -4.79
N ALA A 656 -69.70 -65.17 -4.29
CA ALA A 656 -71.12 -64.87 -4.09
C ALA A 656 -71.89 -64.95 -5.43
N LYS A 657 -71.34 -64.39 -6.50
CA LYS A 657 -71.91 -64.44 -7.84
C LYS A 657 -71.94 -65.85 -8.43
N LYS A 658 -70.94 -66.68 -8.14
CA LYS A 658 -70.94 -68.10 -8.54
C LYS A 658 -72.03 -68.88 -7.80
N ASN A 659 -72.22 -68.62 -6.50
CA ASN A 659 -73.28 -69.24 -5.70
C ASN A 659 -74.68 -68.80 -6.17
N GLU A 660 -74.86 -67.52 -6.51
CA GLU A 660 -76.08 -67.00 -7.12
C GLU A 660 -76.43 -67.74 -8.42
N ASN A 661 -75.46 -67.88 -9.33
CA ASN A 661 -75.68 -68.59 -10.60
C ASN A 661 -76.03 -70.07 -10.39
N GLN A 662 -75.41 -70.74 -9.41
CA GLN A 662 -75.74 -72.13 -9.06
C GLN A 662 -77.16 -72.26 -8.46
N LEU A 663 -77.60 -71.29 -7.68
CA LEU A 663 -78.96 -71.24 -7.16
C LEU A 663 -79.98 -70.96 -8.26
N LEU A 664 -79.67 -70.03 -9.18
CA LEU A 664 -80.52 -69.74 -10.33
C LEU A 664 -80.71 -70.96 -11.24
N GLU A 665 -79.65 -71.76 -11.44
CA GLU A 665 -79.72 -73.01 -12.19
C GLU A 665 -80.59 -74.07 -11.48
N LYS A 666 -80.49 -74.18 -10.16
CA LYS A 666 -81.35 -75.07 -9.34
C LYS A 666 -82.82 -74.63 -9.36
N VAL A 667 -83.10 -73.34 -9.26
CA VAL A 667 -84.45 -72.77 -9.34
C VAL A 667 -85.06 -73.06 -10.72
N ASN A 668 -84.33 -72.76 -11.81
CA ASN A 668 -84.78 -73.04 -13.18
C ASN A 668 -85.05 -74.54 -13.43
N MET A 669 -84.25 -75.43 -12.82
CA MET A 669 -84.43 -76.88 -12.93
C MET A 669 -85.69 -77.35 -12.19
N ILE A 670 -85.99 -76.80 -11.00
CA ILE A 670 -87.21 -77.11 -10.25
C ILE A 670 -88.45 -76.52 -10.94
N GLU A 671 -88.38 -75.28 -11.45
CA GLU A 671 -89.45 -74.68 -12.25
C GLU A 671 -89.74 -75.49 -13.52
N SER A 672 -88.70 -75.97 -14.20
CA SER A 672 -88.83 -76.86 -15.35
C SER A 672 -89.46 -78.20 -14.98
N GLN A 673 -89.14 -78.76 -13.81
CA GLN A 673 -89.77 -79.98 -13.29
C GLN A 673 -91.25 -79.77 -12.92
N ILE A 674 -91.60 -78.63 -12.33
CA ILE A 674 -92.99 -78.25 -12.04
C ILE A 674 -93.79 -78.07 -13.33
N ASN A 675 -93.22 -77.39 -14.32
CA ASN A 675 -93.88 -77.15 -15.62
C ASN A 675 -94.02 -78.44 -16.45
N ALA A 676 -93.01 -79.30 -16.48
CA ALA A 676 -93.09 -80.61 -17.15
C ALA A 676 -94.11 -81.56 -16.51
N ASN A 677 -94.32 -81.46 -15.19
CA ASN A 677 -95.32 -82.26 -14.48
C ASN A 677 -96.76 -81.75 -14.65
N ASN A 678 -96.95 -80.44 -14.90
CA ASN A 678 -98.28 -79.88 -15.18
C ASN A 678 -98.85 -80.28 -16.57
N GLU A 679 -98.01 -80.67 -17.53
CA GLU A 679 -98.45 -80.95 -18.90
C GLU A 679 -98.73 -82.43 -19.23
N LYS A 680 -98.35 -83.41 -18.39
CA LYS A 680 -98.40 -84.83 -18.83
C LYS A 680 -99.15 -85.89 -18.02
N HIS A 681 -99.48 -85.76 -16.73
CA HIS A 681 -100.30 -86.78 -16.03
C HIS A 681 -100.95 -86.27 -14.72
N PRO A 682 -102.27 -86.46 -14.48
CA PRO A 682 -102.93 -86.05 -13.24
C PRO A 682 -102.94 -87.16 -12.16
N SER A 683 -101.78 -87.75 -11.83
CA SER A 683 -101.70 -88.83 -10.81
C SER A 683 -100.58 -88.70 -9.78
N MET A 684 -100.08 -87.49 -9.49
CA MET A 684 -99.27 -87.21 -8.29
C MET A 684 -100.15 -86.62 -7.18
N THR A 685 -99.90 -87.03 -5.94
CA THR A 685 -100.64 -86.57 -4.74
C THR A 685 -100.25 -85.14 -4.37
N ALA A 686 -101.20 -84.36 -3.84
CA ALA A 686 -100.99 -82.96 -3.45
C ALA A 686 -99.73 -82.72 -2.59
N ASP A 687 -99.36 -83.69 -1.75
CA ASP A 687 -98.18 -83.66 -0.87
C ASP A 687 -96.84 -83.50 -1.61
N GLU A 688 -96.67 -84.06 -2.81
CA GLU A 688 -95.40 -83.98 -3.56
C GLU A 688 -95.24 -82.63 -4.26
N THR A 689 -96.34 -82.05 -4.76
CA THR A 689 -96.35 -80.69 -5.29
C THR A 689 -96.17 -79.64 -4.20
N GLU A 690 -96.66 -79.91 -2.99
CA GLU A 690 -96.49 -79.02 -1.84
C GLU A 690 -95.06 -79.07 -1.29
N SER A 691 -94.41 -80.25 -1.29
CA SER A 691 -92.99 -80.41 -0.99
C SER A 691 -92.08 -79.64 -1.96
N LEU A 692 -92.35 -79.69 -3.27
CA LEU A 692 -91.58 -78.93 -4.26
C LEU A 692 -91.78 -77.42 -4.13
N LYS A 693 -92.99 -76.96 -3.79
CA LYS A 693 -93.26 -75.54 -3.50
C LYS A 693 -92.56 -75.05 -2.25
N ALA A 694 -92.53 -75.85 -1.17
CA ALA A 694 -91.79 -75.53 0.04
C ALA A 694 -90.28 -75.43 -0.23
N ARG A 695 -89.74 -76.33 -1.06
CA ARG A 695 -88.33 -76.30 -1.52
C ARG A 695 -88.01 -75.05 -2.34
N LEU A 696 -88.96 -74.59 -3.17
CA LEU A 696 -88.81 -73.37 -3.98
C LEU A 696 -88.78 -72.13 -3.08
N LEU A 697 -89.67 -72.07 -2.09
CA LEU A 697 -89.74 -70.98 -1.10
C LEU A 697 -88.45 -70.88 -0.26
N GLU A 698 -87.89 -72.03 0.15
CA GLU A 698 -86.62 -72.09 0.89
C GLU A 698 -85.43 -71.60 0.05
N LEU A 699 -85.38 -71.95 -1.23
CA LEU A 699 -84.37 -71.46 -2.18
C LEU A 699 -84.55 -69.97 -2.51
N GLU A 700 -85.78 -69.47 -2.50
CA GLU A 700 -86.09 -68.06 -2.75
C GLU A 700 -85.72 -67.19 -1.53
N GLU A 701 -85.87 -67.72 -0.31
CA GLU A 701 -85.34 -67.11 0.91
C GLU A 701 -83.80 -67.10 0.94
N GLU A 702 -83.16 -68.18 0.49
CA GLU A 702 -81.69 -68.26 0.37
C GLU A 702 -81.15 -67.29 -0.69
N LYS A 703 -81.89 -67.09 -1.79
CA LYS A 703 -81.60 -66.07 -2.81
C LYS A 703 -81.70 -64.64 -2.24
N MET A 704 -82.71 -64.35 -1.42
CA MET A 704 -82.84 -63.04 -0.77
C MET A 704 -81.67 -62.74 0.17
N LYS A 705 -81.20 -63.72 0.95
CA LYS A 705 -80.02 -63.56 1.82
C LYS A 705 -78.73 -63.26 1.04
N ILE A 706 -78.57 -63.84 -0.15
CA ILE A 706 -77.41 -63.54 -1.01
C ILE A 706 -77.51 -62.14 -1.61
N LEU A 707 -78.72 -61.70 -1.98
CA LEU A 707 -78.97 -60.33 -2.48
C LEU A 707 -78.69 -59.27 -1.41
N ASP A 708 -79.09 -59.53 -0.16
CA ASP A 708 -78.78 -58.65 0.96
C ASP A 708 -77.26 -58.58 1.19
N ASN A 709 -76.57 -59.72 1.22
CA ASN A 709 -75.10 -59.76 1.32
C ASN A 709 -74.38 -59.07 0.15
N GLU A 710 -74.91 -59.17 -1.08
CA GLU A 710 -74.36 -58.46 -2.25
C GLU A 710 -74.54 -56.94 -2.13
N SER A 711 -75.65 -56.51 -1.53
CA SER A 711 -75.90 -55.09 -1.27
C SER A 711 -74.96 -54.52 -0.19
N GLU A 712 -74.70 -55.29 0.88
CA GLU A 712 -73.73 -54.93 1.92
C GLU A 712 -72.31 -54.85 1.35
N LEU A 713 -71.89 -55.84 0.55
CA LEU A 713 -70.60 -55.85 -0.15
C LEU A 713 -70.46 -54.66 -1.12
N LYS A 714 -71.52 -54.26 -1.83
CA LYS A 714 -71.49 -53.07 -2.69
C LYS A 714 -71.34 -51.79 -1.88
N GLN A 715 -71.99 -51.69 -0.73
CA GLN A 715 -71.91 -50.53 0.14
C GLN A 715 -70.51 -50.40 0.76
N GLU A 716 -69.90 -51.52 1.17
CA GLU A 716 -68.52 -51.58 1.67
C GLU A 716 -67.51 -51.21 0.56
N VAL A 717 -67.69 -51.70 -0.66
CA VAL A 717 -66.85 -51.32 -1.82
C VAL A 717 -66.97 -49.84 -2.15
N GLU A 718 -68.14 -49.22 -1.99
CA GLU A 718 -68.33 -47.80 -2.27
C GLU A 718 -67.67 -46.92 -1.20
N LEU A 719 -67.78 -47.27 0.09
CA LEU A 719 -67.04 -46.59 1.17
C LEU A 719 -65.52 -46.68 0.97
N LEU A 720 -65.02 -47.84 0.54
CA LEU A 720 -63.60 -48.03 0.26
C LEU A 720 -63.10 -47.20 -0.93
N LYS A 721 -63.94 -46.99 -1.96
CA LYS A 721 -63.59 -46.08 -3.05
C LYS A 721 -63.49 -44.65 -2.56
N GLU A 722 -64.44 -44.22 -1.72
CA GLU A 722 -64.47 -42.86 -1.17
C GLU A 722 -63.23 -42.57 -0.31
N GLU A 723 -62.83 -43.52 0.54
CA GLU A 723 -61.61 -43.43 1.36
C GLU A 723 -60.33 -43.40 0.50
N LEU A 724 -60.29 -44.17 -0.60
CA LEU A 724 -59.18 -44.18 -1.56
C LEU A 724 -59.10 -42.88 -2.38
N GLU A 725 -60.25 -42.29 -2.74
CA GLU A 725 -60.33 -40.98 -3.39
C GLU A 725 -59.87 -39.85 -2.46
N GLU A 726 -60.18 -39.94 -1.17
CA GLU A 726 -59.71 -38.99 -0.16
C GLU A 726 -58.20 -39.09 0.07
N MET A 727 -57.65 -40.30 0.15
CA MET A 727 -56.19 -40.51 0.22
C MET A 727 -55.47 -40.01 -1.04
N ARG A 728 -56.07 -40.17 -2.24
CA ARG A 728 -55.53 -39.57 -3.47
C ARG A 728 -55.51 -38.05 -3.40
N ARG A 729 -56.58 -37.42 -2.90
CA ARG A 729 -56.62 -35.96 -2.69
C ARG A 729 -55.54 -35.50 -1.71
N LYS A 730 -55.36 -36.19 -0.57
CA LYS A 730 -54.30 -35.88 0.40
C LYS A 730 -52.89 -36.02 -0.22
N ASN A 731 -52.62 -37.12 -0.93
CA ASN A 731 -51.34 -37.29 -1.62
C ASN A 731 -51.09 -36.25 -2.72
N GLN A 732 -52.15 -35.75 -3.37
CA GLN A 732 -52.03 -34.72 -4.39
C GLN A 732 -51.73 -33.34 -3.78
N VAL A 733 -52.36 -32.99 -2.66
CA VAL A 733 -52.07 -31.77 -1.90
C VAL A 733 -50.64 -31.81 -1.34
N ASN A 734 -50.24 -32.91 -0.70
CA ASN A 734 -48.87 -33.07 -0.18
C ASN A 734 -47.83 -32.92 -1.32
N ASN A 735 -48.08 -33.49 -2.50
CA ASN A 735 -47.18 -33.32 -3.65
C ASN A 735 -47.08 -31.88 -4.17
N GLU A 736 -48.16 -31.09 -4.11
CA GLU A 736 -48.10 -29.67 -4.47
C GLU A 736 -47.36 -28.85 -3.40
N ASP A 737 -47.57 -29.13 -2.12
CA ASP A 737 -46.83 -28.50 -1.02
C ASP A 737 -45.33 -28.82 -1.11
N PHE A 738 -44.95 -30.06 -1.42
CA PHE A 738 -43.57 -30.44 -1.69
C PHE A 738 -42.97 -29.71 -2.87
N LYS A 739 -43.74 -29.54 -3.93
CA LYS A 739 -43.26 -28.82 -5.12
C LYS A 739 -43.03 -27.34 -4.79
N ASN A 740 -43.93 -26.73 -4.01
CA ASN A 740 -43.80 -25.35 -3.57
C ASN A 740 -42.61 -25.17 -2.61
N GLU A 741 -42.39 -26.08 -1.66
CA GLU A 741 -41.23 -26.03 -0.75
C GLU A 741 -39.92 -26.25 -1.52
N LYS A 742 -39.89 -27.18 -2.48
CA LYS A 742 -38.74 -27.39 -3.37
C LYS A 742 -38.44 -26.15 -4.23
N ASP A 743 -39.45 -25.52 -4.80
CA ASP A 743 -39.28 -24.31 -5.60
C ASP A 743 -38.79 -23.14 -4.73
N ALA A 744 -39.26 -23.03 -3.48
CA ALA A 744 -38.78 -22.03 -2.51
C ALA A 744 -37.31 -22.26 -2.10
N ILE A 745 -36.91 -23.50 -1.83
CA ILE A 745 -35.52 -23.87 -1.53
C ILE A 745 -34.63 -23.60 -2.75
N GLN A 746 -35.08 -23.97 -3.96
CA GLN A 746 -34.35 -23.71 -5.20
C GLN A 746 -34.15 -22.21 -5.44
N GLN A 747 -35.16 -21.39 -5.14
CA GLN A 747 -35.08 -19.94 -5.26
C GLN A 747 -34.09 -19.34 -4.25
N SER A 748 -34.13 -19.79 -2.99
CA SER A 748 -33.15 -19.40 -1.96
C SER A 748 -31.72 -19.80 -2.32
N LEU A 749 -31.53 -21.01 -2.88
CA LEU A 749 -30.24 -21.49 -3.36
C LEU A 749 -29.72 -20.61 -4.51
N ASN A 750 -30.57 -20.26 -5.48
CA ASN A 750 -30.22 -19.37 -6.58
C ASN A 750 -29.86 -17.95 -6.10
N GLU A 751 -30.53 -17.42 -5.08
CA GLU A 751 -30.19 -16.14 -4.47
C GLU A 751 -28.84 -16.20 -3.73
N SER A 752 -28.57 -17.29 -3.01
CA SER A 752 -27.27 -17.49 -2.36
C SER A 752 -26.13 -17.62 -3.39
N ALA A 753 -26.36 -18.34 -4.49
CA ALA A 753 -25.40 -18.46 -5.59
C ALA A 753 -25.11 -17.12 -6.27
N LYS A 754 -26.14 -16.27 -6.47
CA LYS A 754 -25.94 -14.89 -6.95
C LYS A 754 -25.08 -14.07 -5.99
N LYS A 755 -25.32 -14.14 -4.68
CA LYS A 755 -24.48 -13.44 -3.69
C LYS A 755 -23.03 -13.91 -3.71
N ILE A 756 -22.79 -15.21 -3.93
CA ILE A 756 -21.43 -15.75 -4.09
C ILE A 756 -20.76 -15.16 -5.34
N ILE A 757 -21.46 -15.15 -6.49
CA ILE A 757 -20.94 -14.56 -7.73
C ILE A 757 -20.65 -13.05 -7.56
N ASP A 758 -21.52 -12.32 -6.88
CA ASP A 758 -21.31 -10.89 -6.61
C ASP A 758 -20.08 -10.66 -5.69
N LEU A 759 -19.88 -11.52 -4.69
CA LEU A 759 -18.68 -11.49 -3.84
C LEU A 759 -17.41 -11.86 -4.59
N GLU A 760 -17.45 -12.85 -5.49
CA GLU A 760 -16.33 -13.21 -6.37
C GLU A 760 -15.97 -12.06 -7.31
N ASN A 761 -16.97 -11.41 -7.92
CA ASN A 761 -16.77 -10.22 -8.76
C ASN A 761 -16.19 -9.04 -7.97
N PHE A 762 -16.65 -8.84 -6.73
CA PHE A 762 -16.10 -7.82 -5.84
C PHE A 762 -14.64 -8.12 -5.46
N LEU A 763 -14.31 -9.36 -5.13
CA LEU A 763 -12.95 -9.82 -4.85
C LEU A 763 -12.04 -9.67 -6.07
N ALA A 764 -12.52 -10.02 -7.27
CA ALA A 764 -11.77 -9.84 -8.52
C ALA A 764 -11.51 -8.35 -8.81
N SER A 765 -12.52 -7.48 -8.62
CA SER A 765 -12.37 -6.03 -8.74
C SER A 765 -11.35 -5.46 -7.76
N LYS A 766 -11.39 -5.90 -6.50
CA LYS A 766 -10.42 -5.49 -5.46
C LYS A 766 -9.01 -6.02 -5.73
N HIS A 767 -8.90 -7.24 -6.27
CA HIS A 767 -7.61 -7.79 -6.69
C HIS A 767 -7.01 -6.98 -7.84
N GLN A 768 -7.82 -6.60 -8.82
CA GLN A 768 -7.38 -5.76 -9.95
C GLN A 768 -6.97 -4.35 -9.48
N GLU A 769 -7.70 -3.76 -8.52
CA GLU A 769 -7.32 -2.48 -7.90
C GLU A 769 -5.98 -2.59 -7.15
N SER A 770 -5.77 -3.67 -6.39
CA SER A 770 -4.50 -3.97 -5.72
C SER A 770 -3.35 -4.16 -6.71
N GLN A 771 -3.59 -4.83 -7.83
CA GLN A 771 -2.61 -5.02 -8.89
C GLN A 771 -2.25 -3.71 -9.59
N ASN A 772 -3.21 -2.81 -9.79
CA ASN A 772 -2.97 -1.46 -10.29
C ASN A 772 -2.09 -0.65 -9.32
N TYR A 773 -2.33 -0.74 -8.01
CA TYR A 773 -1.46 -0.12 -7.01
C TYR A 773 -0.05 -0.71 -7.02
N TYR A 774 0.09 -2.03 -7.16
CA TYR A 774 1.39 -2.69 -7.28
C TYR A 774 2.16 -2.19 -8.50
N ASN A 775 1.51 -2.12 -9.67
CA ASN A 775 2.10 -1.58 -10.89
C ASN A 775 2.51 -0.11 -10.72
N LYS A 776 1.69 0.70 -10.05
CA LYS A 776 2.01 2.10 -9.75
C LYS A 776 3.24 2.24 -8.84
N ILE A 777 3.34 1.40 -7.83
CA ILE A 777 4.51 1.35 -6.94
C ILE A 777 5.75 0.92 -7.74
N GLN A 778 5.62 -0.07 -8.63
CA GLN A 778 6.73 -0.53 -9.47
C GLN A 778 7.20 0.55 -10.45
N GLU A 779 6.29 1.32 -11.05
CA GLU A 779 6.60 2.50 -11.86
C GLU A 779 7.36 3.56 -11.05
N LEU A 780 6.90 3.86 -9.82
CA LEU A 780 7.56 4.83 -8.94
C LEU A 780 8.96 4.36 -8.51
N ILE A 781 9.14 3.06 -8.23
CA ILE A 781 10.46 2.47 -7.94
C ILE A 781 11.38 2.61 -9.16
N GLN A 782 10.87 2.36 -10.37
CA GLN A 782 11.65 2.52 -11.59
C GLN A 782 12.02 4.00 -11.83
N GLU A 783 11.10 4.93 -11.58
CA GLU A 783 11.35 6.37 -11.68
C GLU A 783 12.40 6.86 -10.67
N LEU A 784 12.35 6.37 -9.43
CA LEU A 784 13.36 6.63 -8.40
C LEU A 784 14.73 6.09 -8.82
N SER A 785 14.80 4.85 -9.31
CA SER A 785 16.04 4.25 -9.82
C SER A 785 16.65 5.07 -10.97
N ASN A 786 15.81 5.54 -11.91
CA ASN A 786 16.25 6.40 -13.01
C ASN A 786 16.76 7.76 -12.49
N LYS A 787 16.07 8.36 -11.50
CA LYS A 787 16.52 9.61 -10.86
C LYS A 787 17.85 9.43 -10.12
N ASP A 788 18.04 8.32 -9.40
CA ASP A 788 19.30 7.98 -8.73
C ASP A 788 20.45 7.79 -9.73
N GLU A 789 20.19 7.25 -10.92
CA GLU A 789 21.19 7.16 -11.97
C GLU A 789 21.56 8.54 -12.54
N VAL A 790 20.58 9.44 -12.72
CA VAL A 790 20.82 10.82 -13.14
C VAL A 790 21.61 11.60 -12.09
N ILE A 791 21.25 11.49 -10.81
CA ILE A 791 21.96 12.11 -9.69
C ILE A 791 23.40 11.60 -9.65
N ARG A 792 23.63 10.28 -9.78
CA ARG A 792 25.00 9.71 -9.85
C ARG A 792 25.81 10.26 -11.04
N LYS A 793 25.19 10.42 -12.21
CA LYS A 793 25.86 11.04 -13.38
C LYS A 793 26.22 12.50 -13.13
N GLN A 794 25.32 13.26 -12.51
CA GLN A 794 25.58 14.65 -12.12
C GLN A 794 26.68 14.73 -11.06
N GLU A 795 26.66 13.88 -10.04
CA GLU A 795 27.67 13.84 -8.98
C GLU A 795 29.06 13.51 -9.54
N ASN A 796 29.16 12.59 -10.50
CA ASN A 796 30.41 12.29 -11.19
C ASN A 796 30.90 13.48 -12.02
N SER A 797 30.01 14.18 -12.73
CA SER A 797 30.35 15.41 -13.46
C SER A 797 30.84 16.51 -12.51
N TYR A 798 30.20 16.69 -11.35
CA TYR A 798 30.66 17.63 -10.32
C TYR A 798 32.02 17.24 -9.75
N LYS A 799 32.30 15.95 -9.53
CA LYS A 799 33.62 15.47 -9.10
C LYS A 799 34.69 15.76 -10.14
N GLU A 800 34.41 15.52 -11.43
CA GLU A 800 35.34 15.85 -12.52
C GLU A 800 35.59 17.37 -12.63
N LEU A 801 34.53 18.18 -12.55
CA LEU A 801 34.65 19.64 -12.57
C LEU A 801 35.41 20.16 -11.35
N HIS A 802 35.19 19.56 -10.17
CA HIS A 802 35.91 19.91 -8.95
C HIS A 802 37.42 19.60 -9.08
N VAL A 803 37.78 18.45 -9.66
CA VAL A 803 39.19 18.11 -9.93
C VAL A 803 39.82 19.12 -10.89
N GLN A 804 39.11 19.54 -11.95
CA GLN A 804 39.60 20.58 -12.86
C GLN A 804 39.75 21.93 -12.15
N MET A 805 38.82 22.30 -11.28
CA MET A 805 38.90 23.52 -10.47
C MET A 805 40.11 23.50 -9.53
N CYS A 806 40.36 22.38 -8.84
CA CYS A 806 41.55 22.21 -8.01
C CYS A 806 42.84 22.35 -8.84
N TYR A 807 42.90 21.76 -10.03
CA TYR A 807 44.06 21.88 -10.92
C TYR A 807 44.30 23.35 -11.34
N LEU A 808 43.24 24.08 -11.70
CA LEU A 808 43.35 25.50 -12.07
C LEU A 808 43.75 26.38 -10.88
N GLU A 809 43.25 26.10 -9.68
CA GLU A 809 43.64 26.82 -8.46
C GLU A 809 45.12 26.55 -8.12
N GLU A 810 45.60 25.32 -8.28
CA GLU A 810 47.03 25.00 -8.14
C GLU A 810 47.89 25.74 -9.17
N GLU A 811 47.46 25.85 -10.42
CA GLU A 811 48.18 26.57 -11.47
C GLU A 811 48.23 28.08 -11.17
N LYS A 812 47.10 28.65 -10.72
CA LYS A 812 47.00 30.04 -10.28
C LYS A 812 47.93 30.33 -9.09
N CYS A 813 48.00 29.44 -8.09
CA CYS A 813 48.93 29.55 -6.98
C CYS A 813 50.40 29.54 -7.44
N LYS A 814 50.75 28.70 -8.44
CA LYS A 814 52.10 28.68 -9.03
C LYS A 814 52.43 30.00 -9.72
N TYR A 815 51.54 30.52 -10.57
CA TYR A 815 51.77 31.80 -11.24
C TYR A 815 51.83 32.97 -10.25
N GLN A 816 51.01 32.96 -9.20
CA GLN A 816 51.09 33.97 -8.14
C GLN A 816 52.42 33.91 -7.38
N SER A 817 52.93 32.71 -7.08
CA SER A 817 54.24 32.53 -6.44
C SER A 817 55.39 32.99 -7.34
N GLU A 818 55.35 32.66 -8.64
CA GLU A 818 56.35 33.14 -9.62
C GLU A 818 56.30 34.67 -9.79
N LEU A 819 55.10 35.25 -9.82
CA LEU A 819 54.92 36.70 -9.89
C LEU A 819 55.41 37.39 -8.61
N GLY A 820 55.18 36.78 -7.43
CA GLY A 820 55.74 37.24 -6.16
C GLY A 820 57.27 37.22 -6.17
N ARG A 821 57.87 36.10 -6.59
CA ARG A 821 59.33 35.97 -6.74
C ARG A 821 59.92 36.98 -7.72
N LEU A 822 59.22 37.24 -8.83
CA LEU A 822 59.68 38.21 -9.83
C LEU A 822 59.60 39.65 -9.31
N LYS A 823 58.53 39.98 -8.56
CA LYS A 823 58.41 41.27 -7.86
C LYS A 823 59.51 41.45 -6.83
N GLU A 824 59.76 40.45 -6.00
CA GLU A 824 60.83 40.48 -5.00
C GLU A 824 62.19 40.67 -5.67
N HIS A 825 62.49 39.92 -6.73
CA HIS A 825 63.72 40.11 -7.49
C HIS A 825 63.84 41.50 -8.10
N LEU A 826 62.75 42.07 -8.64
CA LEU A 826 62.75 43.42 -9.19
C LEU A 826 63.02 44.45 -8.09
N VAL A 827 62.38 44.31 -6.93
CA VAL A 827 62.61 45.16 -5.75
C VAL A 827 64.07 45.06 -5.29
N THR A 828 64.63 43.85 -5.18
CA THR A 828 66.05 43.68 -4.81
C THR A 828 66.99 44.32 -5.83
N VAL A 829 66.67 44.27 -7.12
CA VAL A 829 67.45 44.96 -8.16
C VAL A 829 67.32 46.48 -8.02
N GLU A 830 66.10 47.01 -7.81
CA GLU A 830 65.87 48.43 -7.58
C GLU A 830 66.60 48.92 -6.32
N GLU A 831 66.53 48.19 -5.21
CA GLU A 831 67.28 48.44 -3.97
C GLU A 831 68.79 48.43 -4.20
N GLN A 832 69.31 47.46 -4.95
CA GLN A 832 70.73 47.43 -5.30
C GLN A 832 71.15 48.62 -6.16
N THR A 833 70.35 48.99 -7.17
CA THR A 833 70.65 50.14 -8.02
C THR A 833 70.56 51.46 -7.27
N THR A 834 69.59 51.62 -6.38
CA THR A 834 69.44 52.81 -5.52
C THR A 834 70.56 52.89 -4.49
N ALA A 835 70.93 51.77 -3.86
CA ALA A 835 72.08 51.72 -2.96
C ALA A 835 73.40 52.04 -3.68
N GLU A 836 73.59 51.55 -4.91
CA GLU A 836 74.75 51.91 -5.74
C GLU A 836 74.76 53.39 -6.13
N GLN A 837 73.59 53.97 -6.42
CA GLN A 837 73.44 55.39 -6.71
C GLN A 837 73.77 56.24 -5.47
N ILE A 838 73.24 55.89 -4.29
CA ILE A 838 73.57 56.57 -3.03
C ILE A 838 75.08 56.45 -2.73
N ALA A 839 75.67 55.27 -2.90
CA ALA A 839 77.11 55.09 -2.70
C ALA A 839 77.96 55.88 -3.71
N ALA A 840 77.46 56.13 -4.92
CA ALA A 840 78.10 57.00 -5.89
C ALA A 840 77.97 58.49 -5.49
N GLU A 841 76.80 58.92 -5.02
CA GLU A 841 76.55 60.26 -4.48
C GLU A 841 77.41 60.52 -3.23
N ASP A 842 77.56 59.56 -2.32
CA ASP A 842 78.43 59.65 -1.15
C ASP A 842 79.91 59.82 -1.54
N ARG A 843 80.38 59.11 -2.58
CA ARG A 843 81.72 59.33 -3.13
C ARG A 843 81.86 60.72 -3.73
N GLU A 844 80.84 61.21 -4.43
CA GLU A 844 80.84 62.55 -5.00
C GLU A 844 80.85 63.63 -3.93
N THR A 845 80.01 63.50 -2.90
CA THR A 845 79.95 64.45 -1.78
C THR A 845 81.25 64.44 -0.97
N GLU A 846 81.89 63.29 -0.79
CA GLU A 846 83.21 63.18 -0.17
C GLU A 846 84.31 63.86 -1.00
N LEU A 847 84.28 63.70 -2.33
CA LEU A 847 85.19 64.41 -3.23
C LEU A 847 84.93 65.92 -3.21
N ARG A 848 83.65 66.35 -3.21
CA ARG A 848 83.26 67.75 -3.06
C ARG A 848 83.69 68.31 -1.71
N ARG A 849 83.59 67.54 -0.63
CA ARG A 849 84.07 67.91 0.71
C ARG A 849 85.60 68.06 0.72
N ARG A 850 86.32 67.16 0.05
CA ARG A 850 87.79 67.25 -0.11
C ARG A 850 88.20 68.48 -0.93
N ILE A 851 87.45 68.81 -1.98
CA ILE A 851 87.61 70.04 -2.77
C ILE A 851 87.35 71.25 -1.89
N ASN A 852 86.25 71.28 -1.13
CA ASN A 852 85.93 72.36 -0.21
C ASN A 852 86.96 72.50 0.92
N GLU A 853 87.55 71.41 1.42
CA GLU A 853 88.68 71.44 2.37
C GLU A 853 89.93 72.09 1.74
N LEU A 854 90.22 71.76 0.48
CA LEU A 854 91.32 72.36 -0.28
C LEU A 854 91.05 73.84 -0.62
N GLU A 855 89.80 74.21 -0.88
CA GLU A 855 89.35 75.60 -1.08
C GLU A 855 89.32 76.38 0.23
N LYS A 856 88.98 75.74 1.36
CA LYS A 856 89.01 76.33 2.70
C LYS A 856 90.44 76.59 3.17
N ILE A 857 91.38 75.67 2.90
CA ILE A 857 92.82 75.90 3.12
C ILE A 857 93.34 77.06 2.23
N LYS A 858 92.73 77.29 1.06
CA LYS A 858 93.02 78.43 0.17
C LYS A 858 92.37 79.74 0.64
N LEU A 859 91.22 79.69 1.32
CA LEU A 859 90.46 80.84 1.81
C LEU A 859 90.82 81.28 3.24
N GLU A 860 91.39 80.40 4.07
CA GLU A 860 91.95 80.73 5.40
C GLU A 860 93.26 81.57 5.34
N SER A 861 93.60 82.09 4.15
CA SER A 861 94.71 83.01 3.89
C SER A 861 94.36 84.50 4.01
N THR A 862 93.13 84.91 4.32
CA THR A 862 92.81 86.35 4.50
C THR A 862 91.60 86.59 5.41
N ASP A 863 91.90 87.07 6.63
CA ASP A 863 91.14 87.95 7.54
C ASP A 863 89.63 88.19 7.36
N ASN A 864 88.85 87.96 8.43
CA ASN A 864 88.24 89.03 9.27
C ASN A 864 87.26 88.48 10.33
N VAL A 865 87.45 88.87 11.60
CA VAL A 865 86.76 88.32 12.80
C VAL A 865 85.60 89.21 13.32
N ALA A 866 85.23 90.30 12.64
CA ALA A 866 84.18 91.20 13.13
C ALA A 866 82.77 90.93 12.57
N GLU A 867 82.63 90.25 11.43
CA GLU A 867 81.33 89.99 10.77
C GLU A 867 80.62 88.74 11.33
N VAL A 868 81.41 87.79 11.88
CA VAL A 868 80.94 86.53 12.46
C VAL A 868 80.10 86.74 13.74
N GLN A 869 80.35 87.81 14.50
CA GLN A 869 79.69 88.06 15.78
C GLN A 869 78.21 88.48 15.59
N ASP A 870 77.90 89.27 14.56
CA ASP A 870 76.52 89.69 14.27
C ASP A 870 75.71 88.58 13.58
N GLU A 871 76.37 87.70 12.82
CA GLU A 871 75.76 86.53 12.20
C GLU A 871 75.48 85.41 13.23
N LEU A 872 76.33 85.27 14.26
CA LEU A 872 76.09 84.36 15.38
C LEU A 872 74.85 84.77 16.17
N ASN A 873 74.65 86.07 16.41
CA ASN A 873 73.50 86.57 17.15
C ASN A 873 72.17 86.40 16.38
N ARG A 874 72.18 86.49 15.05
CA ARG A 874 71.01 86.13 14.22
C ARG A 874 70.72 84.63 14.28
N LYS A 875 71.74 83.78 14.12
CA LYS A 875 71.58 82.31 14.23
C LYS A 875 71.07 81.87 15.60
N ILE A 876 71.47 82.54 16.69
CA ILE A 876 70.94 82.25 18.03
C ILE A 876 69.45 82.57 18.13
N HIS A 877 68.98 83.65 17.49
CA HIS A 877 67.56 84.00 17.46
C HIS A 877 66.74 83.04 16.59
N ASP A 878 67.24 82.69 15.41
CA ASP A 878 66.58 81.75 14.50
C ASP A 878 66.48 80.35 15.15
N LEU A 879 67.55 79.87 15.78
CA LEU A 879 67.54 78.61 16.54
C LEU A 879 66.58 78.65 17.74
N ALA A 880 66.42 79.80 18.40
CA ALA A 880 65.45 79.94 19.48
C ALA A 880 64.00 79.84 18.95
N THR A 881 63.70 80.44 17.79
CA THR A 881 62.38 80.32 17.15
C THR A 881 62.11 78.90 16.64
N GLU A 882 63.12 78.21 16.12
CA GLU A 882 63.01 76.83 15.68
C GLU A 882 62.78 75.86 16.85
N ILE A 883 63.43 76.10 18.00
CA ILE A 883 63.17 75.35 19.24
C ILE A 883 61.74 75.57 19.74
N GLU A 884 61.17 76.77 19.58
CA GLU A 884 59.78 77.06 19.95
C GLU A 884 58.79 76.26 19.06
N ILE A 885 59.00 76.27 17.74
CA ILE A 885 58.19 75.52 16.78
C ILE A 885 58.32 74.00 17.01
N LEU A 886 59.53 73.51 17.29
CA LEU A 886 59.77 72.10 17.59
C LEU A 886 59.11 71.66 18.89
N LYS A 887 59.02 72.53 19.91
CA LYS A 887 58.26 72.25 21.13
C LYS A 887 56.76 72.17 20.86
N GLU A 888 56.24 73.01 19.97
CA GLU A 888 54.83 72.99 19.61
C GLU A 888 54.49 71.74 18.78
N HIS A 889 55.32 71.37 17.81
CA HIS A 889 55.21 70.09 17.09
C HIS A 889 55.33 68.89 18.02
N LYS A 890 56.23 68.93 19.01
CA LYS A 890 56.35 67.90 20.04
C LYS A 890 55.05 67.74 20.84
N ASN A 891 54.42 68.85 21.25
CA ASN A 891 53.13 68.80 21.97
C ASN A 891 52.00 68.25 21.10
N ILE A 892 51.98 68.57 19.80
CA ILE A 892 50.99 68.03 18.86
C ILE A 892 51.18 66.51 18.72
N LEU A 893 52.42 66.05 18.52
CA LEU A 893 52.75 64.63 18.42
C LEU A 893 52.49 63.87 19.73
N GLU A 894 52.75 64.47 20.89
CA GLU A 894 52.42 63.85 22.19
C GLU A 894 50.89 63.69 22.37
N ASN A 895 50.10 64.66 21.92
CA ASN A 895 48.63 64.56 21.94
C ASN A 895 48.10 63.54 20.94
N GLU A 896 48.67 63.46 19.73
CA GLU A 896 48.31 62.43 18.75
C GLU A 896 48.71 61.04 19.24
N LEU A 897 49.88 60.90 19.86
CA LEU A 897 50.34 59.63 20.43
C LEU A 897 49.44 59.19 21.58
N LEU A 898 49.01 60.12 22.45
CA LEU A 898 48.04 59.84 23.51
C LEU A 898 46.69 59.37 22.93
N GLY A 899 46.19 60.03 21.89
CA GLY A 899 44.98 59.62 21.16
C GLY A 899 45.10 58.23 20.55
N LYS A 900 46.24 57.93 19.91
CA LYS A 900 46.52 56.61 19.33
C LYS A 900 46.65 55.51 20.38
N THR A 901 47.23 55.79 21.55
CA THR A 901 47.22 54.83 22.67
C THR A 901 45.81 54.55 23.19
N GLY A 902 44.93 55.55 23.24
CA GLY A 902 43.53 55.35 23.63
C GLY A 902 42.74 54.51 22.62
N GLU A 903 42.96 54.73 21.32
CA GLU A 903 42.39 53.90 20.25
C GLU A 903 42.91 52.45 20.32
N LEU A 904 44.19 52.26 20.61
CA LEU A 904 44.81 50.93 20.76
C LEU A 904 44.27 50.20 21.99
N GLU A 905 44.06 50.89 23.10
CA GLU A 905 43.45 50.32 24.30
C GLU A 905 41.98 49.94 24.07
N GLY A 906 41.22 50.77 23.35
CA GLY A 906 39.87 50.43 22.88
C GLY A 906 39.84 49.22 21.94
N ALA A 907 40.77 49.15 20.99
CA ALA A 907 40.92 48.00 20.10
C ALA A 907 41.29 46.71 20.87
N ASN A 908 42.13 46.81 21.89
CA ASN A 908 42.52 45.68 22.74
C ASN A 908 41.35 45.15 23.59
N ILE A 909 40.50 46.03 24.11
CA ILE A 909 39.26 45.63 24.79
C ILE A 909 38.32 44.91 23.82
N ASN A 910 38.13 45.45 22.62
CA ASN A 910 37.29 44.81 21.59
C ASN A 910 37.85 43.45 21.15
N LEU A 911 39.18 43.32 21.05
CA LEU A 911 39.85 42.06 20.73
C LEU A 911 39.62 41.02 21.84
N LYS A 912 39.74 41.41 23.12
CA LYS A 912 39.39 40.51 24.25
C LYS A 912 37.92 40.08 24.23
N THR A 913 36.99 40.97 23.92
CA THR A 913 35.56 40.64 23.81
C THR A 913 35.31 39.67 22.65
N LEU A 914 35.94 39.89 21.49
CA LEU A 914 35.89 38.97 20.35
C LEU A 914 36.53 37.61 20.67
N GLN A 915 37.62 37.60 21.44
CA GLN A 915 38.29 36.38 21.88
C GLN A 915 37.40 35.57 22.82
N SER A 916 36.69 36.22 23.75
CA SER A 916 35.68 35.56 24.60
C SER A 916 34.53 34.99 23.77
N ALA A 917 33.98 35.77 22.84
CA ALA A 917 32.88 35.32 21.98
C ALA A 917 33.29 34.16 21.06
N LEU A 918 34.55 34.12 20.59
CA LEU A 918 35.09 32.98 19.85
C LEU A 918 35.26 31.74 20.73
N GLN A 919 35.66 31.93 21.99
CA GLN A 919 35.77 30.84 22.95
C GLN A 919 34.39 30.24 23.27
N ASP A 920 33.38 31.08 23.52
CA ASP A 920 32.00 30.65 23.76
C ASP A 920 31.43 29.91 22.53
N LEU A 921 31.67 30.43 21.32
CA LEU A 921 31.23 29.78 20.08
C LEU A 921 31.93 28.43 19.86
N THR A 922 33.21 28.32 20.25
CA THR A 922 33.95 27.05 20.13
C THR A 922 33.41 26.03 21.13
N GLU A 923 33.08 26.45 22.35
CA GLU A 923 32.48 25.58 23.37
C GLU A 923 31.07 25.12 22.95
N ASP A 924 30.26 26.00 22.38
CA ASP A 924 28.95 25.66 21.81
C ASP A 924 29.07 24.65 20.65
N GLN A 925 30.05 24.83 19.76
CA GLN A 925 30.34 23.87 18.68
C GLN A 925 30.76 22.50 19.22
N GLU A 926 31.58 22.46 20.28
CA GLU A 926 31.97 21.20 20.92
C GLU A 926 30.80 20.48 21.60
N ILE A 927 29.83 21.23 22.13
CA ILE A 927 28.57 20.67 22.67
C ILE A 927 27.72 20.13 21.52
N GLU A 928 27.59 20.83 20.40
CA GLU A 928 26.82 20.39 19.24
C GLU A 928 27.44 19.15 18.58
N ILE A 929 28.77 19.10 18.44
CA ILE A 929 29.50 17.92 17.94
C ILE A 929 29.26 16.72 18.86
N ARG A 930 29.25 16.91 20.19
CA ARG A 930 28.91 15.84 21.14
C ARG A 930 27.49 15.33 20.93
N LYS A 931 26.51 16.21 20.75
CA LYS A 931 25.11 15.82 20.47
C LYS A 931 24.99 14.99 19.17
N TYR A 932 25.61 15.43 18.08
CA TYR A 932 25.59 14.66 16.83
C TYR A 932 26.31 13.31 16.96
N LYS A 933 27.41 13.26 17.70
CA LYS A 933 28.13 12.01 17.97
C LYS A 933 27.26 11.02 18.75
N ASP A 934 26.54 11.49 19.76
CA ASP A 934 25.62 10.64 20.52
C ASP A 934 24.43 10.18 19.66
N GLN A 935 23.92 11.04 18.76
CA GLN A 935 22.88 10.66 17.81
C GLN A 935 23.37 9.60 16.80
N ILE A 936 24.59 9.74 16.27
CA ILE A 936 25.21 8.75 15.39
C ILE A 936 25.37 7.42 16.11
N ASN A 937 25.85 7.39 17.36
CA ASN A 937 25.98 6.17 18.14
C ASN A 937 24.62 5.48 18.35
N ARG A 938 23.55 6.24 18.62
CA ARG A 938 22.19 5.68 18.74
C ARG A 938 21.69 5.07 17.43
N LEU A 939 21.96 5.73 16.30
CA LEU A 939 21.62 5.20 14.98
C LEU A 939 22.43 3.93 14.65
N GLU A 940 23.70 3.88 15.01
CA GLU A 940 24.53 2.68 14.87
C GLU A 940 23.98 1.50 15.69
N ASP A 941 23.55 1.75 16.94
CA ASP A 941 22.90 0.74 17.78
C ASP A 941 21.55 0.27 17.20
N GLN A 942 20.76 1.19 16.62
CA GLN A 942 19.53 0.84 15.93
C GLN A 942 19.79 -0.01 14.68
N ILE A 943 20.78 0.35 13.86
CA ILE A 943 21.20 -0.43 12.68
C ILE A 943 21.67 -1.83 13.10
N LYS A 944 22.38 -1.93 14.24
CA LYS A 944 22.83 -3.21 14.78
C LYS A 944 21.67 -4.07 15.26
N ASN A 945 20.68 -3.48 15.93
CA ASN A 945 19.47 -4.19 16.36
C ASN A 945 18.63 -4.64 15.15
N LEU A 946 18.50 -3.79 14.12
CA LEU A 946 17.84 -4.15 12.87
C LEU A 946 18.58 -5.28 12.13
N HIS A 947 19.91 -5.32 12.15
CA HIS A 947 20.66 -6.46 11.63
C HIS A 947 20.34 -7.75 12.39
N LEU A 948 20.26 -7.69 13.72
CA LEU A 948 19.90 -8.85 14.53
C LEU A 948 18.48 -9.36 14.23
N THR A 949 17.51 -8.47 14.04
CA THR A 949 16.14 -8.87 13.68
C THR A 949 16.06 -9.42 12.26
N VAL A 950 16.80 -8.84 11.30
CA VAL A 950 16.91 -9.39 9.94
C VAL A 950 17.55 -10.78 9.94
N ASP A 951 18.60 -11.00 10.75
CA ASP A 951 19.22 -12.32 10.90
C ASP A 951 18.26 -13.35 11.51
N GLU A 952 17.42 -12.95 12.46
CA GLU A 952 16.38 -13.80 13.06
C GLU A 952 15.27 -14.13 12.06
N VAL A 953 14.80 -13.14 11.30
CA VAL A 953 13.83 -13.36 10.20
C VAL A 953 14.41 -14.28 9.13
N ASN A 954 15.69 -14.13 8.78
CA ASN A 954 16.35 -15.00 7.81
C ASN A 954 16.47 -16.44 8.34
N LYS A 955 16.74 -16.65 9.62
CA LYS A 955 16.71 -17.99 10.24
C LYS A 955 15.32 -18.60 10.19
N ASN A 956 14.27 -17.83 10.51
CA ASN A 956 12.89 -18.30 10.45
C ASN A 956 12.46 -18.62 9.01
N LYS A 957 12.88 -17.79 8.05
CA LYS A 957 12.67 -18.04 6.61
C LYS A 957 13.30 -19.36 6.18
N LEU A 958 14.56 -19.61 6.56
CA LEU A 958 15.25 -20.87 6.24
C LEU A 958 14.57 -22.09 6.88
N ALA A 959 14.02 -21.94 8.08
CA ALA A 959 13.24 -23.00 8.74
C ALA A 959 11.93 -23.28 8.00
N LEU A 960 11.18 -22.24 7.64
CA LEU A 960 9.96 -22.35 6.81
C LEU A 960 10.23 -22.96 5.43
N GLU A 961 11.33 -22.59 4.77
CA GLU A 961 11.73 -23.20 3.50
C GLU A 961 12.13 -24.68 3.64
N ALA A 962 12.63 -25.10 4.81
CA ALA A 962 12.89 -26.49 5.10
C ALA A 962 11.59 -27.29 5.31
N GLU A 963 10.65 -26.75 6.09
CA GLU A 963 9.31 -27.34 6.27
C GLU A 963 8.55 -27.41 4.95
N GLN A 964 8.60 -26.36 4.13
CA GLN A 964 7.97 -26.34 2.81
C GLN A 964 8.55 -27.43 1.88
N ARG A 965 9.87 -27.68 1.95
CA ARG A 965 10.50 -28.79 1.23
C ARG A 965 10.02 -30.15 1.73
N GLU A 966 9.83 -30.31 3.03
CA GLU A 966 9.31 -31.54 3.63
C GLU A 966 7.86 -31.80 3.21
N PHE A 967 6.99 -30.79 3.29
CA PHE A 967 5.61 -30.90 2.82
C PHE A 967 5.52 -31.18 1.32
N ASN A 968 6.36 -30.53 0.50
CA ASN A 968 6.43 -30.85 -0.93
C ASN A 968 6.88 -32.29 -1.17
N GLY A 969 7.81 -32.81 -0.36
CA GLY A 969 8.20 -34.22 -0.37
C GLY A 969 7.02 -35.16 -0.08
N ILE A 970 6.24 -34.85 0.97
CA ILE A 970 5.03 -35.62 1.33
C ILE A 970 3.99 -35.56 0.21
N ILE A 971 3.76 -34.39 -0.40
CA ILE A 971 2.83 -34.23 -1.53
C ILE A 971 3.25 -35.07 -2.72
N VAL A 972 4.54 -35.13 -3.04
CA VAL A 972 5.07 -35.97 -4.13
C VAL A 972 4.86 -37.46 -3.81
N GLU A 973 5.13 -37.88 -2.58
CA GLU A 973 4.90 -39.26 -2.13
C GLU A 973 3.41 -39.65 -2.21
N LEU A 974 2.52 -38.76 -1.75
CA LEU A 974 1.07 -38.96 -1.82
C LEU A 974 0.57 -39.02 -3.27
N LYS A 975 1.06 -38.14 -4.14
CA LYS A 975 0.74 -38.19 -5.58
C LYS A 975 1.18 -39.50 -6.21
N LYS A 976 2.37 -39.99 -5.86
CA LYS A 976 2.85 -41.29 -6.33
C LYS A 976 1.98 -42.44 -5.83
N GLN A 977 1.58 -42.43 -4.57
CA GLN A 977 0.64 -43.44 -4.04
C GLN A 977 -0.72 -43.38 -4.74
N LEU A 978 -1.21 -42.18 -5.08
CA LEU A 978 -2.46 -41.99 -5.82
C LEU A 978 -2.35 -42.53 -7.24
N GLU A 979 -1.21 -42.31 -7.91
CA GLU A 979 -0.91 -42.86 -9.23
C GLU A 979 -0.86 -44.40 -9.20
N ASP A 980 -0.15 -44.98 -8.22
CA ASP A 980 -0.07 -46.43 -8.04
C ASP A 980 -1.47 -47.03 -7.79
N ARG A 981 -2.31 -46.36 -6.99
CA ARG A 981 -3.71 -46.77 -6.75
C ARG A 981 -4.60 -46.63 -7.98
N ASN A 982 -4.42 -45.58 -8.77
CA ASN A 982 -5.14 -45.41 -10.04
C ASN A 982 -4.74 -46.50 -11.04
N GLN A 983 -3.47 -46.90 -11.07
CA GLN A 983 -3.02 -48.02 -11.87
C GLN A 983 -3.63 -49.35 -11.39
N ASP A 984 -3.67 -49.60 -10.07
CA ASP A 984 -4.35 -50.77 -9.50
C ASP A 984 -5.85 -50.80 -9.85
N ILE A 985 -6.53 -49.66 -9.81
CA ILE A 985 -7.93 -49.53 -10.22
C ILE A 985 -8.08 -49.88 -11.71
N THR A 986 -7.21 -49.35 -12.57
CA THR A 986 -7.22 -49.63 -14.01
C THR A 986 -7.01 -51.13 -14.29
N ASP A 987 -6.09 -51.78 -13.57
CA ASP A 987 -5.83 -53.21 -13.69
C ASP A 987 -7.01 -54.05 -13.20
N LEU A 988 -7.71 -53.62 -12.13
CA LEU A 988 -8.92 -54.26 -11.63
C LEU A 988 -10.11 -54.08 -12.59
N GLU A 989 -10.26 -52.90 -13.19
CA GLU A 989 -11.27 -52.65 -14.24
C GLU A 989 -11.03 -53.55 -15.45
N MET A 990 -9.77 -53.72 -15.88
CA MET A 990 -9.41 -54.64 -16.95
C MET A 990 -9.74 -56.10 -16.59
N GLN A 991 -9.46 -56.53 -15.35
CA GLN A 991 -9.85 -57.87 -14.88
C GLN A 991 -11.37 -58.06 -14.85
N LEU A 992 -12.14 -57.05 -14.41
CA LEU A 992 -13.60 -57.09 -14.43
C LEU A 992 -14.15 -57.16 -15.85
N GLN A 993 -13.54 -56.44 -16.79
CA GLN A 993 -13.88 -56.49 -18.20
C GLN A 993 -13.60 -57.87 -18.80
N ASP A 994 -12.47 -58.50 -18.46
CA ASP A 994 -12.13 -59.85 -18.91
C ASP A 994 -13.09 -60.91 -18.34
N ILE A 995 -13.46 -60.80 -17.07
CA ILE A 995 -14.49 -61.65 -16.45
C ILE A 995 -15.84 -61.45 -17.13
N HIS A 996 -16.22 -60.22 -17.46
CA HIS A 996 -17.45 -59.92 -18.18
C HIS A 996 -17.46 -60.57 -19.57
N ASN A 997 -16.36 -60.42 -20.32
CA ASN A 997 -16.18 -61.04 -21.63
C ASN A 997 -16.19 -62.57 -21.56
N GLU A 998 -15.66 -63.18 -20.50
CA GLU A 998 -15.67 -64.63 -20.30
C GLU A 998 -17.07 -65.14 -19.90
N LYS A 999 -17.79 -64.41 -19.05
CA LYS A 999 -19.19 -64.69 -18.68
C LYS A 999 -20.12 -64.58 -19.88
N GLU A 1000 -19.89 -63.61 -20.77
CA GLU A 1000 -20.63 -63.45 -22.02
C GLU A 1000 -20.31 -64.57 -23.04
N LYS A 1001 -19.08 -65.09 -23.05
CA LYS A 1001 -18.76 -66.30 -23.84
C LYS A 1001 -19.45 -67.54 -23.26
N GLN A 1002 -19.54 -67.67 -21.93
CA GLN A 1002 -20.23 -68.80 -21.29
C GLN A 1002 -21.76 -68.73 -21.46
N SER A 1003 -22.36 -67.54 -21.41
CA SER A 1003 -23.81 -67.38 -21.69
C SER A 1003 -24.15 -67.70 -23.15
N ASN A 1004 -23.27 -67.35 -24.09
CA ASN A 1004 -23.44 -67.66 -25.51
C ASN A 1004 -23.21 -69.15 -25.86
N LEU A 1005 -22.39 -69.90 -25.10
CA LEU A 1005 -22.26 -71.35 -25.26
C LEU A 1005 -23.45 -72.14 -24.67
N SER A 1006 -24.18 -71.57 -23.71
CA SER A 1006 -25.29 -72.23 -23.00
C SER A 1006 -26.58 -72.29 -23.82
N HIS A 1007 -26.71 -71.50 -24.88
CA HIS A 1007 -27.93 -71.44 -25.71
C HIS A 1007 -27.92 -72.33 -26.97
N ARG A 1008 -26.86 -73.13 -27.21
CA ARG A 1008 -26.71 -73.90 -28.47
C ARG A 1008 -26.76 -75.43 -28.35
N SER A 1009 -27.24 -75.98 -27.23
CA SER A 1009 -27.33 -77.45 -27.12
C SER A 1009 -28.37 -77.87 -26.08
N VAL A 1010 -29.56 -78.25 -26.54
CA VAL A 1010 -30.15 -79.60 -26.44
C VAL A 1010 -31.68 -79.49 -26.62
N HIS A 1011 -32.12 -79.85 -27.82
CA HIS A 1011 -33.43 -80.46 -28.04
C HIS A 1011 -33.27 -81.99 -27.87
N SER A 1012 -34.28 -82.60 -27.24
CA SER A 1012 -34.69 -84.02 -27.31
C SER A 1012 -34.44 -84.95 -26.10
N SER A 1013 -35.52 -85.70 -25.84
CA SER A 1013 -35.70 -86.97 -25.13
C SER A 1013 -35.76 -87.01 -23.59
N HIS A 1014 -36.99 -87.14 -23.10
CA HIS A 1014 -37.48 -88.07 -22.06
C HIS A 1014 -36.48 -88.83 -21.19
N GLY A 1015 -36.73 -88.77 -19.87
CA GLY A 1015 -36.73 -89.96 -19.02
C GLY A 1015 -35.86 -89.91 -17.77
N ASP A 1016 -36.48 -89.49 -16.67
CA ASP A 1016 -36.34 -90.09 -15.33
C ASP A 1016 -35.01 -89.93 -14.55
N LEU A 1017 -35.14 -89.93 -13.22
CA LEU A 1017 -34.15 -89.61 -12.17
C LEU A 1017 -33.83 -88.11 -12.04
N GLY A 1018 -34.17 -87.40 -10.96
CA GLY A 1018 -34.12 -87.80 -9.56
C GLY A 1018 -32.83 -87.26 -8.94
N SER A 1019 -32.98 -86.22 -8.11
CA SER A 1019 -31.98 -85.70 -7.17
C SER A 1019 -30.94 -84.70 -7.69
N PHE A 1020 -30.49 -83.83 -6.78
CA PHE A 1020 -29.55 -82.70 -6.89
C PHE A 1020 -30.18 -81.36 -7.32
N ASN A 1021 -31.13 -80.82 -6.56
CA ASN A 1021 -30.80 -79.85 -5.50
C ASN A 1021 -29.44 -80.06 -4.82
N ALA A 1022 -28.46 -79.23 -5.14
CA ALA A 1022 -27.41 -78.84 -4.19
C ALA A 1022 -26.85 -77.44 -4.54
N PRO A 1023 -27.05 -76.44 -3.65
CA PRO A 1023 -26.19 -75.27 -3.59
C PRO A 1023 -24.80 -75.73 -3.16
N SER A 1024 -23.74 -75.06 -3.63
CA SER A 1024 -22.39 -75.22 -3.07
C SER A 1024 -22.38 -74.63 -1.65
N SER A 1025 -22.90 -75.41 -0.70
CA SER A 1025 -22.65 -75.27 0.71
C SER A 1025 -21.14 -75.42 0.93
N TYR A 1026 -20.46 -74.30 1.16
CA TYR A 1026 -19.20 -74.28 1.88
C TYR A 1026 -19.47 -74.90 3.26
N LYS A 1027 -19.22 -76.21 3.41
CA LYS A 1027 -19.20 -76.84 4.72
C LYS A 1027 -17.91 -76.41 5.40
N ILE A 1028 -18.04 -75.42 6.28
CA ILE A 1028 -17.02 -75.13 7.28
C ILE A 1028 -16.83 -76.42 8.08
N ASP A 1029 -15.61 -76.90 8.19
CA ASP A 1029 -15.28 -78.16 8.85
C ASP A 1029 -15.77 -78.09 10.32
N ASP A 1030 -16.58 -79.07 10.74
CA ASP A 1030 -17.17 -79.12 12.10
C ASP A 1030 -16.08 -79.07 13.17
N ASN A 1031 -14.86 -79.53 12.85
CA ASN A 1031 -13.69 -79.40 13.72
C ASN A 1031 -13.25 -77.95 13.92
N ILE A 1032 -13.28 -77.12 12.88
CA ILE A 1032 -12.89 -75.70 12.95
C ILE A 1032 -13.95 -74.93 13.74
N LEU A 1033 -15.23 -75.20 13.50
CA LEU A 1033 -16.33 -74.57 14.24
C LEU A 1033 -16.25 -74.94 15.73
N ARG A 1034 -16.03 -76.23 16.02
CA ARG A 1034 -15.86 -76.72 17.41
C ARG A 1034 -14.65 -76.10 18.08
N GLN A 1035 -13.56 -75.89 17.36
CA GLN A 1035 -12.34 -75.29 17.90
C GLN A 1035 -12.49 -73.78 18.13
N LEU A 1036 -13.21 -73.05 17.27
CA LEU A 1036 -13.58 -71.64 17.48
C LEU A 1036 -14.55 -71.45 18.64
N PHE A 1037 -15.57 -72.31 18.77
CA PHE A 1037 -16.46 -72.29 19.93
C PHE A 1037 -15.74 -72.66 21.23
N LEU A 1038 -14.86 -73.66 21.23
CA LEU A 1038 -14.01 -73.94 22.40
C LEU A 1038 -13.09 -72.77 22.73
N SER A 1039 -12.51 -72.10 21.72
CA SER A 1039 -11.67 -70.91 21.90
C SER A 1039 -12.45 -69.77 22.54
N TYR A 1040 -13.71 -69.56 22.13
CA TYR A 1040 -14.59 -68.55 22.72
C TYR A 1040 -14.93 -68.85 24.18
N PHE A 1041 -15.26 -70.10 24.51
CA PHE A 1041 -15.62 -70.48 25.89
C PHE A 1041 -14.42 -70.58 26.84
N LEU A 1042 -13.21 -70.86 26.32
CA LEU A 1042 -11.97 -70.98 27.10
C LEU A 1042 -11.15 -69.68 27.15
N ALA A 1043 -11.45 -68.68 26.32
CA ALA A 1043 -10.77 -67.40 26.34
C ALA A 1043 -11.12 -66.55 27.58
N GLU A 1044 -10.17 -65.74 28.02
CA GLU A 1044 -10.37 -64.68 29.02
C GLU A 1044 -11.41 -63.66 28.52
N GLU A 1045 -12.18 -63.03 29.42
CA GLU A 1045 -13.32 -62.15 29.08
C GLU A 1045 -12.97 -61.06 28.05
N ASP A 1046 -11.73 -60.61 28.09
CA ASP A 1046 -11.14 -59.55 27.28
C ASP A 1046 -10.98 -59.95 25.80
N LYS A 1047 -10.87 -61.25 25.50
CA LYS A 1047 -10.62 -61.79 24.14
C LYS A 1047 -11.85 -62.42 23.49
N LYS A 1048 -12.90 -62.66 24.28
CA LYS A 1048 -14.21 -63.13 23.80
C LYS A 1048 -14.84 -62.22 22.73
N PRO A 1049 -14.85 -60.87 22.85
CA PRO A 1049 -15.45 -60.02 21.83
C PRO A 1049 -14.77 -60.14 20.46
N GLU A 1050 -13.44 -60.28 20.44
CA GLU A 1050 -12.67 -60.43 19.21
C GLU A 1050 -12.92 -61.80 18.55
N ILE A 1051 -13.05 -62.87 19.35
CA ILE A 1051 -13.40 -64.21 18.88
C ILE A 1051 -14.87 -64.26 18.38
N ALA A 1052 -15.77 -63.46 18.95
CA ALA A 1052 -17.17 -63.35 18.52
C ALA A 1052 -17.31 -62.67 17.14
N VAL A 1053 -16.50 -61.64 16.86
CA VAL A 1053 -16.44 -60.99 15.54
C VAL A 1053 -15.85 -61.95 14.49
N LEU A 1054 -14.87 -62.77 14.87
CA LEU A 1054 -14.33 -63.83 14.02
C LEU A 1054 -15.38 -64.93 13.74
N LEU A 1055 -16.14 -65.36 14.76
CA LEU A 1055 -17.27 -66.29 14.59
C LEU A 1055 -18.35 -65.72 13.67
N SER A 1056 -18.69 -64.43 13.78
CA SER A 1056 -19.73 -63.81 12.95
C SER A 1056 -19.30 -63.67 11.48
N SER A 1057 -18.02 -63.39 11.24
CA SER A 1057 -17.41 -63.35 9.91
C SER A 1057 -17.37 -64.75 9.25
N ILE A 1058 -16.98 -65.77 10.01
CA ILE A 1058 -16.85 -67.15 9.50
C ILE A 1058 -18.22 -67.81 9.26
N LEU A 1059 -19.21 -67.54 10.12
CA LEU A 1059 -20.59 -68.05 9.97
C LEU A 1059 -21.43 -67.28 8.94
N ASN A 1060 -20.84 -66.28 8.28
CA ASN A 1060 -21.43 -65.52 7.18
C ASN A 1060 -22.75 -64.80 7.55
N TYR A 1061 -22.82 -64.22 8.77
CA TYR A 1061 -23.94 -63.37 9.16
C TYR A 1061 -24.09 -62.16 8.22
N SER A 1062 -25.29 -61.57 8.16
CA SER A 1062 -25.55 -60.37 7.34
C SER A 1062 -24.64 -59.20 7.78
N SER A 1063 -24.36 -58.25 6.88
CA SER A 1063 -23.49 -57.11 7.20
C SER A 1063 -24.01 -56.32 8.40
N GLU A 1064 -25.33 -56.21 8.53
CA GLU A 1064 -26.02 -55.53 9.62
C GLU A 1064 -25.86 -56.26 10.97
N ASP A 1065 -25.93 -57.60 10.96
CA ASP A 1065 -25.73 -58.40 12.19
C ASP A 1065 -24.26 -58.42 12.63
N ARG A 1066 -23.31 -58.36 11.68
CA ARG A 1066 -21.87 -58.22 12.00
C ARG A 1066 -21.57 -56.88 12.67
N GLU A 1067 -22.21 -55.81 12.22
CA GLU A 1067 -22.05 -54.48 12.78
C GLU A 1067 -22.67 -54.38 14.18
N LYS A 1068 -23.84 -55.00 14.40
CA LYS A 1068 -24.44 -55.14 15.74
C LYS A 1068 -23.52 -55.92 16.71
N ILE A 1069 -22.90 -57.00 16.24
CA ILE A 1069 -21.95 -57.80 17.05
C ILE A 1069 -20.64 -57.04 17.29
N SER A 1070 -20.14 -56.29 16.30
CA SER A 1070 -18.94 -55.45 16.41
C SER A 1070 -19.15 -54.28 17.38
N ASN A 1071 -20.30 -53.60 17.29
CA ASN A 1071 -20.65 -52.49 18.18
C ASN A 1071 -20.84 -52.98 19.62
N HIS A 1072 -21.45 -54.15 19.82
CA HIS A 1072 -21.57 -54.77 21.15
C HIS A 1072 -20.20 -55.25 21.70
N ALA A 1073 -19.31 -55.73 20.83
CA ALA A 1073 -17.94 -56.13 21.18
C ALA A 1073 -17.06 -54.92 21.58
N MET A 1074 -17.20 -53.78 20.89
CA MET A 1074 -16.51 -52.53 21.24
C MET A 1074 -17.07 -51.87 22.50
N ALA A 1075 -18.39 -51.93 22.72
CA ALA A 1075 -19.03 -51.40 23.92
C ALA A 1075 -18.56 -52.11 25.21
N LEU A 1076 -18.35 -53.43 25.16
CA LEU A 1076 -17.84 -54.21 26.30
C LEU A 1076 -16.37 -53.92 26.63
N ASN A 1077 -15.55 -53.57 25.63
CA ASN A 1077 -14.13 -53.23 25.82
C ASN A 1077 -13.94 -51.79 26.34
N ASN A 1078 -14.90 -50.89 26.08
CA ASN A 1078 -14.87 -49.50 26.53
C ASN A 1078 -15.40 -49.26 27.95
N GLN A 1079 -15.90 -50.28 28.65
CA GLN A 1079 -16.39 -50.12 30.03
C GLN A 1079 -15.29 -50.14 31.12
N LYS A 1080 -13.99 -50.22 30.77
CA LYS A 1080 -12.89 -50.26 31.76
C LYS A 1080 -11.75 -49.24 31.60
N ARG A 1081 -11.88 -48.19 30.76
CA ARG A 1081 -10.89 -47.09 30.74
C ARG A 1081 -11.56 -45.73 30.63
N GLY A 1082 -11.60 -45.03 31.78
CA GLY A 1082 -12.21 -43.72 31.94
C GLY A 1082 -11.42 -42.57 31.30
N TRP A 1083 -12.19 -41.63 30.76
CA TRP A 1083 -11.87 -40.41 30.02
C TRP A 1083 -11.13 -39.25 30.73
N ILE A 1084 -10.54 -39.41 31.93
CA ILE A 1084 -10.03 -38.27 32.74
C ILE A 1084 -8.50 -38.07 32.69
N ALA A 1085 -7.82 -38.33 31.57
CA ALA A 1085 -6.35 -38.21 31.52
C ALA A 1085 -5.75 -37.40 30.35
N SER A 1086 -6.56 -36.61 29.61
CA SER A 1086 -6.07 -35.88 28.42
C SER A 1086 -6.19 -34.34 28.47
N ILE A 1087 -6.67 -33.73 29.56
CA ILE A 1087 -6.89 -32.26 29.62
C ILE A 1087 -6.00 -31.54 30.66
N LEU A 1088 -4.91 -32.16 31.14
CA LEU A 1088 -3.95 -31.42 31.96
C LEU A 1088 -2.49 -31.74 31.59
N THR A 1089 -1.81 -30.67 31.15
CA THR A 1089 -0.36 -30.40 31.12
C THR A 1089 0.40 -30.54 29.79
N SER A 1090 0.71 -29.38 29.23
CA SER A 1090 1.98 -29.01 28.57
C SER A 1090 2.68 -28.00 29.51
N PRO A 1091 3.97 -27.58 29.37
CA PRO A 1091 5.09 -28.12 28.58
C PRO A 1091 6.42 -28.22 29.40
N ASN A 1092 7.53 -28.53 28.71
CA ASN A 1092 8.96 -28.21 28.99
C ASN A 1092 9.98 -29.32 29.37
N GLN A 1093 11.06 -29.31 28.57
CA GLN A 1093 12.47 -29.66 28.82
C GLN A 1093 13.03 -31.10 28.67
N SER A 1094 13.79 -31.24 27.57
CA SER A 1094 15.15 -31.80 27.42
C SER A 1094 15.46 -33.27 27.74
N SER A 1095 15.71 -34.02 26.65
CA SER A 1095 16.86 -34.92 26.41
C SER A 1095 17.71 -35.40 27.59
N SER A 1096 17.63 -36.71 27.88
CA SER A 1096 18.83 -37.56 28.03
C SER A 1096 18.50 -39.05 27.82
N THR A 1097 19.13 -39.61 26.78
CA THR A 1097 19.78 -40.94 26.68
C THR A 1097 19.37 -42.08 27.62
N GLY A 1098 18.97 -43.22 27.03
CA GLY A 1098 19.00 -44.54 27.68
C GLY A 1098 18.44 -45.66 26.81
N GLN A 1099 19.32 -46.56 26.37
CA GLN A 1099 19.08 -47.67 25.43
C GLN A 1099 18.01 -48.72 25.83
N PRO A 1100 17.55 -49.54 24.84
CA PRO A 1100 16.40 -50.44 24.96
C PRO A 1100 16.78 -51.89 25.33
N THR A 1101 15.77 -52.68 25.75
CA THR A 1101 15.48 -54.11 25.44
C THR A 1101 14.55 -54.71 26.54
N PRO A 1102 13.85 -55.84 26.32
CA PRO A 1102 12.87 -56.13 25.27
C PRO A 1102 11.57 -56.79 25.84
N THR A 1103 10.70 -57.22 24.92
CA THR A 1103 9.61 -58.23 25.05
C THR A 1103 8.24 -57.79 25.59
N ASN A 1104 7.34 -57.44 24.66
CA ASN A 1104 5.99 -58.02 24.54
C ASN A 1104 5.43 -57.65 23.15
N ILE A 1105 5.73 -58.48 22.15
CA ILE A 1105 5.27 -58.32 20.77
C ILE A 1105 3.92 -59.05 20.65
N SER A 1106 2.88 -58.30 20.26
CA SER A 1106 1.49 -58.75 20.12
C SER A 1106 1.30 -59.71 18.94
N LEU A 1107 0.32 -60.61 19.02
CA LEU A 1107 -0.06 -61.56 17.96
C LEU A 1107 -0.36 -60.86 16.62
N THR A 1108 -0.90 -59.64 16.68
CA THR A 1108 -1.14 -58.77 15.52
C THR A 1108 0.16 -58.43 14.78
N GLU A 1109 1.25 -58.23 15.50
CA GLU A 1109 2.57 -57.93 14.92
C GLU A 1109 3.24 -59.18 14.34
N GLN A 1110 2.94 -60.38 14.86
CA GLN A 1110 3.30 -61.64 14.22
C GLN A 1110 2.51 -61.91 12.93
N PHE A 1111 1.23 -61.48 12.89
CA PHE A 1111 0.39 -61.60 11.70
C PHE A 1111 0.81 -60.61 10.59
N VAL A 1112 1.19 -59.38 10.96
CA VAL A 1112 1.78 -58.40 10.03
C VAL A 1112 3.13 -58.88 9.50
N ARG A 1113 4.01 -59.43 10.35
CA ARG A 1113 5.28 -60.04 9.90
C ARG A 1113 5.10 -61.29 9.04
N PHE A 1114 4.00 -62.03 9.20
CA PHE A 1114 3.67 -63.17 8.36
C PHE A 1114 3.24 -62.69 6.95
N LEU A 1115 2.42 -61.64 6.86
CA LEU A 1115 2.03 -61.02 5.58
C LEU A 1115 3.21 -60.34 4.86
N GLU A 1116 4.13 -59.74 5.61
CA GLU A 1116 5.37 -59.20 5.05
C GLU A 1116 6.33 -60.28 4.53
N ASN A 1117 6.32 -61.47 5.13
CA ASN A 1117 7.18 -62.60 4.72
C ASN A 1117 6.58 -63.45 3.58
N GLU A 1118 5.26 -63.50 3.40
CA GLU A 1118 4.66 -64.20 2.25
C GLU A 1118 4.60 -63.35 0.96
N SER A 1119 4.64 -62.02 1.03
CA SER A 1119 4.60 -61.17 -0.17
C SER A 1119 5.92 -61.11 -0.97
N LYS A 1120 7.02 -61.73 -0.48
CA LYS A 1120 8.34 -61.66 -1.12
C LYS A 1120 8.97 -63.02 -1.42
N VAL A 1121 8.40 -63.79 -2.35
CA VAL A 1121 9.12 -64.82 -3.16
C VAL A 1121 8.36 -64.95 -4.51
N LYS A 1122 8.87 -64.56 -5.71
CA LYS A 1122 9.97 -65.20 -6.47
C LYS A 1122 10.29 -64.39 -7.75
N LYS A 1123 11.52 -63.89 -7.88
CA LYS A 1123 12.27 -63.90 -9.16
C LYS A 1123 13.69 -64.38 -8.82
N ASN A 1124 13.97 -65.63 -9.19
CA ASN A 1124 15.24 -66.29 -8.97
C ASN A 1124 16.30 -65.83 -10.00
N SER A 1125 17.40 -65.29 -9.47
CA SER A 1125 18.81 -65.64 -9.71
C SER A 1125 19.34 -65.90 -11.13
N ILE A 1126 20.43 -65.18 -11.49
CA ILE A 1126 21.76 -65.64 -11.99
C ILE A 1126 22.65 -64.36 -11.97
N ALA A 1127 23.53 -64.13 -10.98
CA ALA A 1127 24.98 -64.42 -10.94
C ALA A 1127 25.75 -63.77 -12.12
N ILE A 1128 26.79 -62.93 -11.95
CA ILE A 1128 28.16 -63.23 -11.48
C ILE A 1128 28.97 -61.90 -11.43
N SER A 1129 29.72 -61.69 -10.33
CA SER A 1129 31.10 -61.15 -10.15
C SER A 1129 31.59 -59.90 -10.94
N GLU A 1130 32.49 -59.04 -10.47
CA GLU A 1130 33.49 -59.08 -9.39
C GLU A 1130 34.02 -57.66 -9.12
N MET A 1131 34.71 -57.53 -7.99
CA MET A 1131 35.24 -56.34 -7.33
C MET A 1131 36.36 -55.57 -8.05
N ASN A 1132 36.60 -54.37 -7.49
CA ASN A 1132 37.86 -53.62 -7.30
C ASN A 1132 38.00 -52.36 -8.16
N ASN A 1133 37.93 -51.15 -7.58
CA ASN A 1133 38.79 -50.46 -6.60
C ASN A 1133 39.76 -49.49 -7.29
N GLU A 1134 39.73 -48.26 -6.77
CA GLU A 1134 40.79 -47.24 -6.78
C GLU A 1134 41.26 -46.66 -8.13
N ARG A 1135 41.10 -45.34 -8.33
CA ARG A 1135 42.23 -44.38 -8.24
C ARG A 1135 41.89 -42.92 -8.61
N SER A 1136 42.31 -42.05 -7.68
CA SER A 1136 43.04 -40.77 -7.84
C SER A 1136 42.41 -39.56 -8.53
N GLU A 1137 42.24 -38.51 -7.71
CA GLU A 1137 42.92 -37.19 -7.81
C GLU A 1137 43.51 -36.78 -9.17
N ALA A 1138 43.13 -35.59 -9.62
CA ALA A 1138 44.04 -34.68 -10.31
C ALA A 1138 43.59 -33.21 -10.12
N GLN A 1139 44.33 -32.49 -9.28
CA GLN A 1139 44.65 -31.07 -9.45
C GLN A 1139 45.49 -30.89 -10.73
N LEU A 1140 45.39 -29.72 -11.37
CA LEU A 1140 46.37 -29.02 -12.23
C LEU A 1140 45.63 -27.74 -12.69
N ASP A 1141 45.83 -26.55 -12.12
CA ASP A 1141 46.98 -25.64 -12.14
C ASP A 1141 47.60 -25.31 -13.52
N MET A 1142 47.34 -24.06 -13.92
CA MET A 1142 48.13 -23.10 -14.71
C MET A 1142 48.47 -23.34 -16.20
N GLY A 1143 48.07 -22.35 -17.01
CA GLY A 1143 48.98 -21.68 -17.96
C GLY A 1143 48.41 -21.41 -19.35
N PHE A 1144 47.86 -20.21 -19.58
CA PHE A 1144 48.38 -19.19 -20.50
C PHE A 1144 47.72 -17.83 -20.24
#